data_AF-A0A819X0N7-F1
#
_entry.id   AF-A0A819X0N7-F1
#
_cell.length_a   1.000
_cell.length_b   1.000
_cell.length_c   1.000
_cell.angle_alpha   90.00
_cell.angle_beta   90.00
_cell.angle_gamma   90.00
#
_symmetry.space_group_name_H-M   'P 1'
#
loop_
_entity.id
_entity.type
_entity.pdbx_description
1 polymer ?
#
loop_
_entity_poly.entity_id
_entity_poly.type
_entity_poly.pdbx_seq_one_letter_code
_entity_poly.pdbx_strand_id
1 'polypeptide(L)'
;MFVNAIPLRCQLDPQWLLHKLVKHVQEILTNSRKYSYFPLRRLLDQHPHASKSAFLDTSFEFMRYSPQDLGKDIIIGDSHLFAMPISIKISEDEVMSKFDFIVSIQHDFDMNQLSCTINASLDLFNVETIHKIGQRFHSMCRQLLASIHNQTTQSIYELSFIMPDERLLMQSMNNTQASFSSITCIHHEFVNQAMKHPQKLAVELDEQSLTYCEVLYYVQILSLTLLNEYHVIPGEIVCQCVERSLSMVIGIMGIEMAGGVYCPLSPRDPQHRLYTLIQQTRSRLVLVHWLTKMKFNNDILLIDIQSMLLNNEAKNDVNVDQLSSITVTPNNIAYIIFTSGSTGIPKAIARCSFDIHVQEIFGALMHGATLVMLHPRGTIDFDYLSNIVQMKQITYILMVPSLLRSFFTLAAQSDKTAVSKYFRSLCTGGESVSVQLSTLIANNSVSEYNVWNYYGPAEITISCTLHLIDIKANPKSIPIGRSLPNYRCIILSEFLQLASVNQEGELFVGGVGLFAGYLGRDDLTAKALIEIDEQLFYRTGDLVTIDNNSLFYHRGRKDHQIKLRGQRIELSEIERCLLKITIISVCVVIKWNDDYLVAYVQSSDIHEEQLRQHCQSHLPPHMIPSFFIILDKLPLNQNGKIDRKLLPSLQYSSPTMPSLSELDTPVNQIEKSVYDIWYQVLEHNGRHISTTTNFFTIGGHSRLFIELYHRYQTIFGFNSRTLSINPFLEQPTIQQHAKLLKTVTIDDIRREQWYTLHINQSMASFAQERIFLDEQIRFSYKHIFYNNFVALRVTEGVLSIKRVLQALQLVLKKHEILRTSLVFNNNDSTLQQYVTDNHKTFTFRDQQNFESDNELQNIIYRTVINPDLFDLSSGRVFSCQMFQQQKTTHETAHTDFLEKSGVLVLYFHHVAVDGTSIAILLSDFCNAYSNNMTVSLDEQSLKYIDYAVHERIMDMTLSRSFWYSQLERFNLKRALKLPVDRHRSSVVQRSNLASVAQISFDKELSMMFLTYASLHQITPFQLSLTIFYLFLFKLTHEETDLCIASLNANRHRSELENMIGMFVSTLPYCVQLNSHLSFDELVKHVREKCLSILEHSHYPLQHILADFRLNQSDVPFLDIVFNFLPDSINTDRYSIGDVWLEEVPIEESNEIA
;
A
#
# COMPACT_ATOMS: atom_id res chain seq x y z
N MET A 1 12.52 35.77 43.65
CA MET A 1 13.10 35.55 42.30
C MET A 1 14.27 36.52 42.16
N PHE A 2 15.50 36.02 41.92
CA PHE A 2 16.74 36.82 41.89
C PHE A 2 17.28 37.03 40.46
N VAL A 3 16.38 37.16 39.48
CA VAL A 3 16.76 37.38 38.07
C VAL A 3 16.98 38.87 37.83
N ASN A 4 18.13 39.24 37.26
CA ASN A 4 18.46 40.61 36.84
C ASN A 4 19.00 40.59 35.40
N ALA A 5 18.42 41.39 34.52
CA ALA A 5 18.80 41.48 33.11
C ALA A 5 19.98 42.45 32.93
N ILE A 6 21.03 42.02 32.23
CA ILE A 6 22.18 42.85 31.89
C ILE A 6 22.11 43.18 30.39
N PRO A 7 22.04 44.46 29.98
CA PRO A 7 22.03 44.82 28.57
C PRO A 7 23.44 44.68 27.98
N LEU A 8 23.60 43.86 26.94
CA LEU A 8 24.88 43.58 26.31
C LEU A 8 24.97 44.25 24.94
N ARG A 9 25.89 45.20 24.78
CA ARG A 9 26.16 45.85 23.49
C ARG A 9 27.33 45.16 22.78
N CYS A 10 27.02 44.30 21.83
CA CYS A 10 27.99 43.78 20.87
C CYS A 10 28.15 44.78 19.70
N GLN A 11 29.37 45.01 19.22
CA GLN A 11 29.58 45.58 17.89
C GLN A 11 29.86 44.44 16.92
N LEU A 12 29.15 44.44 15.79
CA LEU A 12 29.32 43.47 14.72
C LEU A 12 30.06 44.13 13.57
N ASP A 13 31.21 43.57 13.21
CA ASP A 13 31.92 43.88 11.97
C ASP A 13 31.53 42.81 10.92
N PRO A 14 30.96 43.19 9.77
CA PRO A 14 30.53 42.23 8.74
C PRO A 14 31.70 41.48 8.07
N GLN A 15 32.96 41.83 8.35
CA GLN A 15 34.14 41.10 7.85
C GLN A 15 34.65 40.02 8.82
N TRP A 16 34.00 39.78 9.96
CA TRP A 16 34.43 38.75 10.91
C TRP A 16 34.03 37.33 10.52
N LEU A 17 35.02 36.43 10.49
CA LEU A 17 34.80 34.99 10.48
C LEU A 17 34.09 34.55 11.76
N LEU A 18 33.18 33.58 11.66
CA LEU A 18 32.27 33.15 12.73
C LEU A 18 32.98 32.86 14.06
N HIS A 19 34.16 32.21 14.04
CA HIS A 19 34.92 31.92 15.27
C HIS A 19 35.41 33.18 16.01
N LYS A 20 35.70 34.28 15.29
CA LYS A 20 36.05 35.57 15.91
C LYS A 20 34.83 36.23 16.54
N LEU A 21 33.68 36.18 15.84
CA LEU A 21 32.41 36.69 16.36
C LEU A 21 32.00 35.96 17.65
N VAL A 22 32.02 34.63 17.65
CA VAL A 22 31.70 33.81 18.84
C VAL A 22 32.64 34.15 20.00
N LYS A 23 33.96 34.26 19.75
CA LYS A 23 34.92 34.64 20.79
C LYS A 23 34.68 36.05 21.34
N HIS A 24 34.37 37.02 20.48
CA HIS A 24 34.07 38.39 20.90
C HIS A 24 32.81 38.46 21.79
N VAL A 25 31.73 37.77 21.38
CA VAL A 25 30.51 37.63 22.17
C VAL A 25 30.78 36.93 23.52
N GLN A 26 31.61 35.89 23.53
CA GLN A 26 32.02 35.18 24.75
C GLN A 26 32.84 36.08 25.70
N GLU A 27 33.73 36.93 25.17
CA GLU A 27 34.51 37.89 25.96
C GLU A 27 33.63 39.00 26.57
N ILE A 28 32.61 39.48 25.84
CA ILE A 28 31.59 40.41 26.36
C ILE A 28 30.77 39.74 27.47
N LEU A 29 30.24 38.53 27.24
CA LEU A 29 29.48 37.74 28.22
C LEU A 29 30.28 37.42 29.49
N THR A 30 31.58 37.19 29.37
CA THR A 30 32.44 36.87 30.51
C THR A 30 32.77 38.10 31.35
N ASN A 31 32.96 39.26 30.71
CA ASN A 31 33.25 40.51 31.42
C ASN A 31 31.99 41.14 32.06
N SER A 32 30.83 41.04 31.41
CA SER A 32 29.56 41.61 31.93
C SER A 32 29.09 40.95 33.23
N ARG A 33 29.41 39.67 33.46
CA ARG A 33 29.13 38.94 34.72
C ARG A 33 29.61 39.65 35.98
N LYS A 34 30.68 40.46 35.91
CA LYS A 34 31.21 41.24 37.04
C LYS A 34 30.23 42.31 37.55
N TYR A 35 29.20 42.63 36.77
CA TYR A 35 28.19 43.66 37.05
C TYR A 35 26.77 43.10 37.20
N SER A 36 26.61 41.78 37.30
CA SER A 36 25.31 41.09 37.35
C SER A 36 24.39 41.50 38.51
N TYR A 37 24.95 42.05 39.58
CA TYR A 37 24.21 42.56 40.74
C TYR A 37 23.71 44.02 40.57
N PHE A 38 24.05 44.72 39.48
CA PHE A 38 23.60 46.09 39.24
C PHE A 38 22.22 46.10 38.56
N PRO A 39 21.14 46.60 39.20
CA PRO A 39 19.79 46.42 38.66
C PRO A 39 19.55 47.21 37.36
N LEU A 40 18.98 46.59 36.33
CA LEU A 40 18.67 47.24 35.04
C LEU A 40 17.95 48.60 35.21
N ARG A 41 17.02 48.69 36.16
CA ARG A 41 16.29 49.92 36.48
C ARG A 41 17.23 51.10 36.82
N ARG A 42 18.25 50.88 37.66
CA ARG A 42 19.25 51.90 38.03
C ARG A 42 20.08 52.38 36.82
N LEU A 43 20.26 51.51 35.82
CA LEU A 43 21.00 51.82 34.59
C LEU A 43 20.12 52.62 33.60
N LEU A 44 18.83 52.29 33.51
CA LEU A 44 17.85 53.09 32.77
C LEU A 44 17.62 54.48 33.40
N ASP A 45 17.56 54.56 34.73
CA ASP A 45 17.42 55.82 35.47
C ASP A 45 18.60 56.79 35.21
N GLN A 46 19.77 56.29 34.80
CA GLN A 46 20.96 57.08 34.43
C GLN A 46 21.02 57.48 32.94
N HIS A 47 20.15 56.90 32.08
CA HIS A 47 20.13 57.17 30.64
C HIS A 47 18.71 57.55 30.16
N PRO A 48 18.13 58.68 30.62
CA PRO A 48 16.73 59.06 30.39
C PRO A 48 16.35 59.36 28.93
N HIS A 49 17.30 59.34 27.99
CA HIS A 49 17.06 59.48 26.55
C HIS A 49 17.02 58.15 25.79
N ALA A 50 17.30 57.01 26.42
CA ALA A 50 17.10 55.70 25.80
C ALA A 50 15.61 55.31 25.84
N SER A 51 15.05 54.86 24.72
CA SER A 51 13.69 54.31 24.73
C SER A 51 13.66 53.01 25.53
N LYS A 52 12.56 52.73 26.24
CA LYS A 52 12.37 51.45 26.94
C LYS A 52 12.34 50.25 25.98
N SER A 53 11.99 50.48 24.72
CA SER A 53 11.89 49.45 23.69
C SER A 53 13.29 48.93 23.27
N ALA A 54 14.27 49.83 23.12
CA ALA A 54 15.61 49.53 22.60
C ALA A 54 16.47 48.55 23.46
N PHE A 55 15.98 48.13 24.63
CA PHE A 55 16.62 47.12 25.49
C PHE A 55 15.75 45.85 25.71
N LEU A 56 14.53 45.81 25.16
CA LEU A 56 13.54 44.76 25.42
C LEU A 56 12.88 44.18 24.15
N ASP A 57 12.97 44.87 23.01
CA ASP A 57 12.36 44.43 21.74
C ASP A 57 12.93 43.09 21.22
N THR A 58 14.12 42.66 21.69
CA THR A 58 14.65 41.29 21.52
C THR A 58 15.38 40.80 22.78
N SER A 59 14.73 39.94 23.57
CA SER A 59 15.31 39.29 24.75
C SER A 59 15.61 37.80 24.51
N PHE A 60 16.89 37.41 24.50
CA PHE A 60 17.31 36.01 24.54
C PHE A 60 17.58 35.57 25.97
N GLU A 61 16.69 34.76 26.55
CA GLU A 61 16.87 34.19 27.89
C GLU A 61 17.65 32.87 27.83
N PHE A 62 18.87 32.86 28.37
CA PHE A 62 19.78 31.71 28.31
C PHE A 62 19.91 31.05 29.70
N MET A 63 18.87 30.34 30.13
CA MET A 63 18.90 29.57 31.38
C MET A 63 19.84 28.37 31.27
N ARG A 64 21.06 28.52 31.79
CA ARG A 64 21.93 27.38 32.11
C ARG A 64 21.51 26.78 33.45
N TYR A 65 20.93 25.58 33.40
CA TYR A 65 21.00 24.66 34.53
C TYR A 65 22.47 24.31 34.81
N SER A 66 22.84 24.23 36.09
CA SER A 66 24.18 23.80 36.49
C SER A 66 24.23 22.27 36.52
N PRO A 67 25.16 21.59 35.81
CA PRO A 67 25.25 20.14 35.84
C PRO A 67 25.74 19.52 37.17
N GLN A 68 25.73 20.28 38.28
CA GLN A 68 26.43 19.93 39.52
C GLN A 68 25.52 19.56 40.70
N ASP A 69 24.19 19.71 40.55
CA ASP A 69 23.20 19.20 41.53
C ASP A 69 22.65 17.81 41.13
N LEU A 70 23.13 17.22 40.03
CA LEU A 70 22.99 15.78 39.75
C LEU A 70 23.91 14.99 40.68
N GLY A 71 23.47 14.85 41.93
CA GLY A 71 23.99 13.84 42.84
C GLY A 71 23.83 12.46 42.21
N LYS A 72 24.80 11.57 42.45
CA LYS A 72 24.62 10.14 42.16
C LYS A 72 23.55 9.61 43.10
N ASP A 73 22.38 9.32 42.55
CA ASP A 73 21.58 8.10 42.74
C ASP A 73 20.16 8.33 42.21
N ILE A 74 19.63 7.36 41.45
CA ILE A 74 18.25 7.30 40.92
C ILE A 74 17.85 8.48 40.00
N ILE A 75 18.02 8.28 38.68
CA ILE A 75 17.22 8.99 37.67
C ILE A 75 16.05 8.07 37.28
N ILE A 76 14.85 8.43 37.71
CA ILE A 76 13.59 7.96 37.10
C ILE A 76 13.01 9.17 36.37
N GLY A 77 12.89 9.07 35.04
CA GLY A 77 12.39 10.16 34.20
C GLY A 77 11.89 9.65 32.85
N ASP A 78 10.64 10.02 32.53
CA ASP A 78 9.98 9.88 31.22
C ASP A 78 10.05 8.49 30.56
N SER A 79 9.81 7.44 31.35
CA SER A 79 9.53 6.08 30.87
C SER A 79 8.18 6.01 30.14
N HIS A 80 8.16 6.29 28.84
CA HIS A 80 6.98 6.03 28.01
C HIS A 80 6.69 4.52 27.93
N LEU A 81 5.39 4.18 27.99
CA LEU A 81 4.85 2.86 28.30
C LEU A 81 4.94 1.85 27.14
N PHE A 82 6.14 1.46 26.75
CA PHE A 82 6.37 0.49 25.68
C PHE A 82 6.59 -0.93 26.22
N ALA A 83 6.08 -1.91 25.48
CA ALA A 83 6.19 -3.33 25.82
C ALA A 83 7.10 -4.05 24.82
N MET A 84 8.07 -4.83 25.32
CA MET A 84 8.98 -5.58 24.45
C MET A 84 8.27 -6.77 23.78
N PRO A 85 8.28 -6.88 22.44
CA PRO A 85 7.88 -8.10 21.75
C PRO A 85 9.01 -9.13 21.83
N ILE A 86 8.79 -10.24 22.52
CA ILE A 86 9.78 -11.32 22.63
C ILE A 86 9.72 -12.18 21.37
N SER A 87 10.80 -12.16 20.57
CA SER A 87 11.03 -12.99 19.38
C SER A 87 12.27 -13.86 19.59
N ILE A 88 12.15 -15.17 19.37
CA ILE A 88 13.24 -16.15 19.49
C ILE A 88 13.96 -16.23 18.13
N LYS A 89 15.29 -16.14 18.12
CA LYS A 89 16.11 -16.14 16.88
C LYS A 89 16.50 -17.56 16.46
N ILE A 90 16.10 -17.92 15.25
CA ILE A 90 16.21 -19.25 14.63
C ILE A 90 17.48 -19.37 13.75
N SER A 91 17.93 -18.26 13.19
CA SER A 91 19.23 -18.14 12.49
C SER A 91 19.61 -16.66 12.38
N GLU A 92 20.68 -16.30 11.67
CA GLU A 92 20.98 -14.89 11.37
C GLU A 92 19.79 -14.15 10.72
N ASP A 93 19.07 -14.83 9.83
CA ASP A 93 17.99 -14.29 8.99
C ASP A 93 16.57 -14.66 9.44
N GLU A 94 16.38 -15.57 10.41
CA GLU A 94 15.05 -16.11 10.80
C GLU A 94 14.75 -16.00 12.31
N VAL A 95 13.47 -15.79 12.65
CA VAL A 95 12.91 -15.71 14.01
C VAL A 95 11.52 -16.37 14.11
N MET A 96 11.10 -16.73 15.31
CA MET A 96 9.68 -16.93 15.63
C MET A 96 8.96 -15.58 15.72
N SER A 97 7.87 -15.40 14.96
CA SER A 97 7.00 -14.23 15.01
C SER A 97 5.53 -14.61 15.26
N LYS A 98 4.84 -13.80 16.06
CA LYS A 98 3.41 -13.96 16.39
C LYS A 98 2.48 -13.24 15.39
N PHE A 99 3.06 -12.38 14.54
CA PHE A 99 2.39 -11.49 13.59
C PHE A 99 3.05 -11.59 12.21
N ASP A 100 2.32 -11.27 11.14
CA ASP A 100 2.83 -11.43 9.77
C ASP A 100 3.85 -10.36 9.36
N PHE A 101 3.81 -9.19 9.98
CA PHE A 101 4.75 -8.08 9.78
C PHE A 101 4.92 -7.27 11.07
N ILE A 102 6.15 -7.18 11.59
CA ILE A 102 6.50 -6.37 12.77
C ILE A 102 7.59 -5.39 12.37
N VAL A 103 7.46 -4.13 12.76
CA VAL A 103 8.55 -3.16 12.74
C VAL A 103 8.82 -2.68 14.17
N SER A 104 10.04 -2.90 14.64
CA SER A 104 10.52 -2.43 15.94
C SER A 104 11.69 -1.48 15.73
N ILE A 105 11.59 -0.26 16.26
CA ILE A 105 12.72 0.69 16.31
C ILE A 105 13.26 0.74 17.73
N GLN A 106 14.57 0.58 17.91
CA GLN A 106 15.25 0.65 19.20
C GLN A 106 16.13 1.90 19.29
N HIS A 107 16.26 2.47 20.48
CA HIS A 107 17.12 3.62 20.76
C HIS A 107 18.11 3.34 21.90
N ASP A 108 19.39 3.26 21.53
CA ASP A 108 20.55 3.23 22.41
C ASP A 108 20.89 4.66 22.84
N PHE A 109 20.63 4.99 24.10
CA PHE A 109 20.86 6.31 24.70
C PHE A 109 22.34 6.59 25.01
N ASP A 110 23.15 5.56 25.28
CA ASP A 110 24.59 5.72 25.56
C ASP A 110 25.35 6.10 24.28
N MET A 111 25.02 5.45 23.16
CA MET A 111 25.61 5.71 21.84
C MET A 111 24.88 6.79 21.04
N ASN A 112 23.67 7.18 21.48
CA ASN A 112 22.70 8.03 20.76
C ASN A 112 22.43 7.50 19.35
N GLN A 113 22.16 6.20 19.26
CA GLN A 113 22.04 5.48 18.00
C GLN A 113 20.69 4.76 17.89
N LEU A 114 20.11 4.82 16.69
CA LEU A 114 18.86 4.13 16.38
C LEU A 114 19.15 2.86 15.56
N SER A 115 18.37 1.82 15.80
CA SER A 115 18.27 0.66 14.94
C SER A 115 16.81 0.35 14.63
N CYS A 116 16.57 -0.35 13.53
CA CYS A 116 15.25 -0.82 13.13
C CYS A 116 15.33 -2.27 12.72
N THR A 117 14.38 -3.07 13.20
CA THR A 117 14.28 -4.51 12.92
C THR A 117 12.91 -4.77 12.32
N ILE A 118 12.87 -5.38 11.13
CA ILE A 118 11.64 -5.77 10.44
C ILE A 118 11.55 -7.29 10.43
N ASN A 119 10.56 -7.85 11.11
CA ASN A 119 10.29 -9.30 11.14
C ASN A 119 9.03 -9.58 10.31
N ALA A 120 9.06 -10.52 9.36
CA ALA A 120 7.88 -10.81 8.53
C ALA A 120 7.76 -12.27 8.10
N SER A 121 6.54 -12.80 8.09
CA SER A 121 6.29 -14.25 8.00
C SER A 121 6.75 -14.88 6.69
N LEU A 122 7.51 -15.98 6.79
CA LEU A 122 7.99 -16.77 5.66
C LEU A 122 6.86 -17.50 4.91
N ASP A 123 5.69 -17.65 5.52
CA ASP A 123 4.47 -18.10 4.82
C ASP A 123 4.05 -17.15 3.68
N LEU A 124 4.47 -15.89 3.78
CA LEU A 124 4.06 -14.77 2.90
C LEU A 124 5.23 -14.18 2.11
N PHE A 125 6.42 -14.10 2.68
CA PHE A 125 7.57 -13.37 2.11
C PHE A 125 8.82 -14.23 1.94
N ASN A 126 9.69 -13.83 1.02
CA ASN A 126 11.07 -14.33 0.89
C ASN A 126 12.05 -13.48 1.73
N VAL A 127 13.14 -14.10 2.20
CA VAL A 127 14.25 -13.40 2.91
C VAL A 127 14.77 -12.20 2.11
N GLU A 128 14.97 -12.37 0.79
CA GLU A 128 15.38 -11.32 -0.14
C GLU A 128 14.37 -10.15 -0.18
N THR A 129 13.07 -10.44 -0.13
CA THR A 129 12.00 -9.43 -0.15
C THR A 129 12.00 -8.61 1.13
N ILE A 130 12.21 -9.25 2.30
CA ILE A 130 12.28 -8.55 3.60
C ILE A 130 13.53 -7.68 3.69
N HIS A 131 14.67 -8.17 3.21
CA HIS A 131 15.88 -7.38 3.06
C HIS A 131 15.68 -6.15 2.15
N LYS A 132 15.03 -6.30 1.00
CA LYS A 132 14.69 -5.19 0.10
C LYS A 132 13.71 -4.19 0.73
N ILE A 133 12.71 -4.66 1.46
CA ILE A 133 11.77 -3.83 2.24
C ILE A 133 12.53 -3.01 3.29
N GLY A 134 13.47 -3.62 4.03
CA GLY A 134 14.32 -2.92 5.01
C GLY A 134 15.25 -1.88 4.38
N GLN A 135 15.87 -2.19 3.25
CA GLN A 135 16.70 -1.24 2.50
C GLN A 135 15.88 -0.04 1.99
N ARG A 136 14.66 -0.26 1.50
CA ARG A 136 13.72 0.82 1.14
C ARG A 136 13.33 1.67 2.36
N PHE A 137 13.08 1.06 3.52
CA PHE A 137 12.78 1.80 4.76
C PHE A 137 13.95 2.72 5.17
N HIS A 138 15.18 2.20 5.20
CA HIS A 138 16.39 2.98 5.48
C HIS A 138 16.59 4.14 4.49
N SER A 139 16.48 3.84 3.19
CA SER A 139 16.60 4.82 2.11
C SER A 139 15.57 5.95 2.25
N MET A 140 14.31 5.61 2.54
CA MET A 140 13.25 6.58 2.76
C MET A 140 13.49 7.43 4.02
N CYS A 141 13.92 6.82 5.13
CA CYS A 141 14.28 7.54 6.36
C CYS A 141 15.39 8.58 6.10
N ARG A 142 16.44 8.18 5.36
CA ARG A 142 17.56 9.08 5.02
C ARG A 142 17.14 10.19 4.08
N GLN A 143 16.38 9.89 3.02
CA GLN A 143 15.88 10.91 2.09
C GLN A 143 14.99 11.95 2.80
N LEU A 144 14.04 11.49 3.61
CA LEU A 144 13.12 12.33 4.36
C LEU A 144 13.86 13.26 5.34
N LEU A 145 14.71 12.71 6.21
CA LEU A 145 15.43 13.49 7.20
C LEU A 145 16.48 14.42 6.56
N ALA A 146 17.11 14.03 5.44
CA ALA A 146 17.99 14.90 4.69
C ALA A 146 17.25 16.07 4.02
N SER A 147 16.06 15.84 3.45
CA SER A 147 15.23 16.93 2.90
C SER A 147 14.85 17.94 3.98
N ILE A 148 14.40 17.44 5.13
CA ILE A 148 14.04 18.26 6.29
C ILE A 148 15.24 19.07 6.81
N HIS A 149 16.40 18.43 6.98
CA HIS A 149 17.62 19.09 7.47
C HIS A 149 18.13 20.18 6.52
N ASN A 150 18.04 19.93 5.21
CA ASN A 150 18.43 20.90 4.17
C ASN A 150 17.35 21.97 3.88
N GLN A 151 16.22 21.95 4.61
CA GLN A 151 15.07 22.84 4.42
C GLN A 151 14.50 22.84 2.98
N THR A 152 14.67 21.74 2.24
CA THR A 152 14.11 21.61 0.89
C THR A 152 12.61 21.39 0.99
N THR A 153 11.82 22.24 0.32
CA THR A 153 10.36 22.18 0.25
C THR A 153 9.85 21.08 -0.69
N GLN A 154 10.49 19.92 -0.63
CA GLN A 154 10.14 18.73 -1.41
C GLN A 154 8.92 18.07 -0.77
N SER A 155 7.93 17.71 -1.58
CA SER A 155 6.72 17.03 -1.11
C SER A 155 7.06 15.63 -0.58
N ILE A 156 6.33 15.15 0.43
CA ILE A 156 6.43 13.74 0.87
C ILE A 156 6.22 12.78 -0.31
N TYR A 157 5.40 13.20 -1.27
CA TYR A 157 5.11 12.44 -2.48
C TYR A 157 6.34 12.34 -3.39
N GLU A 158 7.25 13.30 -3.40
CA GLU A 158 8.45 13.32 -4.26
C GLU A 158 9.61 12.48 -3.70
N LEU A 159 9.48 11.89 -2.50
CA LEU A 159 10.45 10.95 -1.94
C LEU A 159 10.50 9.67 -2.78
N SER A 160 11.69 9.25 -3.22
CA SER A 160 11.87 8.08 -4.08
C SER A 160 11.83 6.79 -3.27
N PHE A 161 10.81 5.97 -3.50
CA PHE A 161 10.70 4.63 -2.91
C PHE A 161 11.51 3.56 -3.65
N ILE A 162 12.02 3.92 -4.83
CA ILE A 162 12.72 3.01 -5.76
C ILE A 162 14.20 3.03 -5.44
N MET A 163 14.80 1.85 -5.32
CA MET A 163 16.23 1.73 -5.06
C MET A 163 17.06 2.02 -6.33
N PRO A 164 18.35 2.44 -6.21
CA PRO A 164 19.14 2.84 -7.37
C PRO A 164 19.34 1.71 -8.41
N ASP A 165 19.44 0.47 -7.96
CA ASP A 165 19.51 -0.74 -8.78
C ASP A 165 18.18 -1.01 -9.51
N GLU A 166 17.04 -0.84 -8.84
CA GLU A 166 15.71 -0.92 -9.49
C GLU A 166 15.55 0.16 -10.57
N ARG A 167 16.07 1.37 -10.33
CA ARG A 167 16.05 2.45 -11.34
C ARG A 167 16.97 2.13 -12.53
N LEU A 168 18.14 1.53 -12.30
CA LEU A 168 19.03 1.04 -13.36
C LEU A 168 18.44 -0.14 -14.13
N LEU A 169 17.68 -1.03 -13.46
CA LEU A 169 16.89 -2.06 -14.13
C LEU A 169 15.84 -1.41 -15.04
N MET A 170 15.06 -0.43 -14.55
CA MET A 170 14.06 0.29 -15.36
C MET A 170 14.67 1.03 -16.55
N GLN A 171 15.88 1.59 -16.41
CA GLN A 171 16.60 2.22 -17.52
C GLN A 171 17.13 1.19 -18.53
N SER A 172 17.74 0.10 -18.08
CA SER A 172 18.27 -0.95 -18.97
C SER A 172 17.17 -1.69 -19.74
N MET A 173 16.01 -1.95 -19.12
CA MET A 173 14.83 -2.50 -19.79
C MET A 173 14.27 -1.59 -20.90
N ASN A 174 14.51 -0.28 -20.79
CA ASN A 174 14.11 0.73 -21.78
C ASN A 174 15.24 1.12 -22.75
N ASN A 175 16.39 0.43 -22.69
CA ASN A 175 17.47 0.55 -23.66
C ASN A 175 17.21 -0.34 -24.90
N THR A 176 16.02 -0.16 -25.50
CA THR A 176 15.52 -0.95 -26.63
C THR A 176 15.97 -0.43 -28.00
N GLN A 177 16.91 0.51 -28.05
CA GLN A 177 17.30 1.18 -29.29
C GLN A 177 17.89 0.17 -30.30
N ALA A 178 17.28 0.13 -31.49
CA ALA A 178 17.71 -0.73 -32.59
C ALA A 178 17.67 0.03 -33.92
N SER A 179 18.72 -0.12 -34.73
CA SER A 179 18.82 0.52 -36.04
C SER A 179 17.76 0.00 -37.01
N PHE A 180 16.94 0.91 -37.55
CA PHE A 180 16.01 0.65 -38.65
C PHE A 180 16.14 1.73 -39.73
N SER A 181 15.68 1.44 -40.96
CA SER A 181 15.63 2.43 -42.04
C SER A 181 14.56 3.48 -41.73
N SER A 182 14.98 4.65 -41.27
CA SER A 182 14.11 5.82 -41.01
C SER A 182 13.68 6.57 -42.29
N ILE A 183 14.00 6.02 -43.47
CA ILE A 183 13.92 6.71 -44.76
C ILE A 183 12.83 6.11 -45.67
N THR A 184 12.45 4.85 -45.48
CA THR A 184 11.64 4.07 -46.43
C THR A 184 10.24 3.76 -45.91
N CYS A 185 9.20 4.17 -46.64
CA CYS A 185 7.80 3.83 -46.35
C CYS A 185 7.46 2.39 -46.76
N ILE A 186 6.38 1.84 -46.19
CA ILE A 186 5.94 0.43 -46.36
C ILE A 186 5.82 0.02 -47.83
N HIS A 187 5.18 0.84 -48.65
CA HIS A 187 5.01 0.59 -50.09
C HIS A 187 6.35 0.54 -50.86
N HIS A 188 7.41 1.23 -50.41
CA HIS A 188 8.73 1.16 -51.05
C HIS A 188 9.37 -0.22 -50.86
N GLU A 189 9.27 -0.84 -49.67
CA GLU A 189 9.83 -2.18 -49.49
C GLU A 189 8.98 -3.25 -50.18
N PHE A 190 7.66 -3.07 -50.31
CA PHE A 190 6.86 -3.92 -51.20
C PHE A 190 7.35 -3.84 -52.66
N VAL A 191 7.59 -2.64 -53.19
CA VAL A 191 8.19 -2.46 -54.53
C VAL A 191 9.56 -3.15 -54.62
N ASN A 192 10.42 -2.99 -53.61
CA ASN A 192 11.72 -3.67 -53.57
C ASN A 192 11.57 -5.21 -53.61
N GLN A 193 10.63 -5.79 -52.86
CA GLN A 193 10.37 -7.23 -52.90
C GLN A 193 9.76 -7.68 -54.24
N ALA A 194 8.86 -6.90 -54.82
CA ALA A 194 8.25 -7.21 -56.10
C ALA A 194 9.28 -7.21 -57.25
N MET A 195 10.27 -6.31 -57.20
CA MET A 195 11.39 -6.29 -58.15
C MET A 195 12.41 -7.42 -57.91
N LYS A 196 12.59 -7.88 -56.65
CA LYS A 196 13.45 -9.04 -56.32
C LYS A 196 12.81 -10.39 -56.71
N HIS A 197 11.48 -10.52 -56.58
CA HIS A 197 10.77 -11.79 -56.66
C HIS A 197 9.48 -11.74 -57.54
N PRO A 198 9.52 -11.15 -58.75
CA PRO A 198 8.31 -10.78 -59.49
C PRO A 198 7.37 -11.95 -59.78
N GLN A 199 7.92 -13.12 -60.15
CA GLN A 199 7.18 -14.32 -60.53
C GLN A 199 6.74 -15.20 -59.34
N LYS A 200 6.98 -14.78 -58.10
CA LYS A 200 6.54 -15.51 -56.90
C LYS A 200 5.09 -15.15 -56.60
N LEU A 201 4.30 -16.10 -56.06
CA LEU A 201 2.95 -15.81 -55.55
C LEU A 201 3.02 -14.84 -54.37
N ALA A 202 2.30 -13.72 -54.50
CA ALA A 202 2.19 -12.68 -53.48
C ALA A 202 0.92 -12.87 -52.64
N VAL A 203 -0.24 -13.04 -53.28
CA VAL A 203 -1.55 -13.17 -52.62
C VAL A 203 -2.34 -14.30 -53.27
N GLU A 204 -3.04 -15.08 -52.45
CA GLU A 204 -3.91 -16.18 -52.89
C GLU A 204 -5.23 -16.17 -52.09
N LEU A 205 -6.34 -16.47 -52.75
CA LEU A 205 -7.68 -16.67 -52.17
C LEU A 205 -8.37 -17.81 -52.90
N ASP A 206 -8.50 -18.95 -52.23
CA ASP A 206 -9.08 -20.20 -52.76
C ASP A 206 -8.40 -20.67 -54.07
N GLU A 207 -9.01 -20.41 -55.23
CA GLU A 207 -8.47 -20.71 -56.58
C GLU A 207 -7.85 -19.48 -57.28
N GLN A 208 -8.07 -18.27 -56.76
CA GLN A 208 -7.52 -17.03 -57.32
C GLN A 208 -6.14 -16.74 -56.72
N SER A 209 -5.16 -16.40 -57.54
CA SER A 209 -3.83 -15.99 -57.06
C SER A 209 -3.23 -14.90 -57.93
N LEU A 210 -2.32 -14.11 -57.35
CA LEU A 210 -1.53 -13.10 -58.05
C LEU A 210 -0.07 -13.18 -57.63
N THR A 211 0.81 -13.04 -58.61
CA THR A 211 2.26 -12.87 -58.41
C THR A 211 2.62 -11.46 -57.95
N TYR A 212 3.84 -11.29 -57.46
CA TYR A 212 4.35 -9.98 -57.03
C TYR A 212 4.31 -8.92 -58.14
N CYS A 213 4.62 -9.27 -59.39
CA CYS A 213 4.55 -8.28 -60.48
C CYS A 213 3.12 -7.94 -60.89
N GLU A 214 2.17 -8.88 -60.80
CA GLU A 214 0.75 -8.59 -61.06
C GLU A 214 0.14 -7.70 -59.95
N VAL A 215 0.42 -7.98 -58.67
CA VAL A 215 -0.02 -7.10 -57.57
C VAL A 215 0.59 -5.70 -57.74
N LEU A 216 1.89 -5.60 -58.04
CA LEU A 216 2.53 -4.30 -58.29
C LEU A 216 1.88 -3.54 -59.45
N TYR A 217 1.61 -4.20 -60.58
CA TYR A 217 0.97 -3.60 -61.76
C TYR A 217 -0.42 -3.02 -61.43
N TYR A 218 -1.30 -3.81 -60.79
CA TYR A 218 -2.63 -3.32 -60.40
C TYR A 218 -2.58 -2.21 -59.35
N VAL A 219 -1.63 -2.26 -58.41
CA VAL A 219 -1.39 -1.21 -57.40
C VAL A 219 -0.94 0.09 -58.07
N GLN A 220 0.00 0.05 -59.01
CA GLN A 220 0.46 1.23 -59.74
C GLN A 220 -0.67 1.83 -60.60
N ILE A 221 -1.46 0.99 -61.28
CA ILE A 221 -2.63 1.42 -62.06
C ILE A 221 -3.69 2.10 -61.18
N LEU A 222 -4.02 1.53 -60.01
CA LEU A 222 -4.94 2.16 -59.07
C LEU A 222 -4.37 3.49 -58.54
N SER A 223 -3.08 3.53 -58.20
CA SER A 223 -2.41 4.75 -57.70
C SER A 223 -2.47 5.89 -58.72
N LEU A 224 -2.07 5.63 -59.97
CA LEU A 224 -2.14 6.61 -61.05
C LEU A 224 -3.57 7.05 -61.34
N THR A 225 -4.55 6.17 -61.18
CA THR A 225 -5.97 6.50 -61.37
C THR A 225 -6.49 7.41 -60.25
N LEU A 226 -6.14 7.13 -59.00
CA LEU A 226 -6.46 7.99 -57.84
C LEU A 226 -5.89 9.41 -58.02
N LEU A 227 -4.68 9.55 -58.55
CA LEU A 227 -4.02 10.83 -58.81
C LEU A 227 -4.62 11.56 -60.03
N ASN A 228 -4.73 10.87 -61.17
CA ASN A 228 -5.03 11.51 -62.46
C ASN A 228 -6.52 11.64 -62.77
N GLU A 229 -7.35 10.67 -62.37
CA GLU A 229 -8.79 10.70 -62.62
C GLU A 229 -9.59 11.21 -61.40
N TYR A 230 -9.09 10.98 -60.18
CA TYR A 230 -9.79 11.36 -58.92
C TYR A 230 -9.09 12.46 -58.10
N HIS A 231 -7.91 12.93 -58.52
CA HIS A 231 -7.16 14.02 -57.89
C HIS A 231 -6.96 13.87 -56.38
N VAL A 232 -6.62 12.65 -55.94
CA VAL A 232 -6.16 12.38 -54.56
C VAL A 232 -4.87 13.16 -54.30
N ILE A 233 -4.81 13.88 -53.18
CA ILE A 233 -3.59 14.56 -52.72
C ILE A 233 -2.92 13.79 -51.57
N PRO A 234 -1.59 13.89 -51.39
CA PRO A 234 -0.91 13.25 -50.26
C PRO A 234 -1.50 13.68 -48.92
N GLY A 235 -1.88 12.70 -48.09
CA GLY A 235 -2.60 12.90 -46.83
C GLY A 235 -4.13 12.95 -46.92
N GLU A 236 -4.74 12.89 -48.12
CA GLU A 236 -6.20 12.76 -48.25
C GLU A 236 -6.66 11.36 -47.81
N ILE A 237 -7.72 11.32 -46.99
CA ILE A 237 -8.23 10.06 -46.42
C ILE A 237 -9.13 9.38 -47.44
N VAL A 238 -8.80 8.16 -47.84
CA VAL A 238 -9.58 7.33 -48.76
C VAL A 238 -10.15 6.13 -47.99
N CYS A 239 -11.47 6.11 -47.84
CA CYS A 239 -12.16 4.99 -47.22
C CYS A 239 -12.22 3.77 -48.16
N GLN A 240 -12.20 2.57 -47.60
CA GLN A 240 -12.32 1.31 -48.35
C GLN A 240 -13.33 0.37 -47.69
N CYS A 241 -14.45 0.13 -48.36
CA CYS A 241 -15.48 -0.83 -47.96
C CYS A 241 -15.46 -2.01 -48.94
N VAL A 242 -14.63 -3.02 -48.65
CA VAL A 242 -14.35 -4.16 -49.55
C VAL A 242 -14.30 -5.46 -48.74
N GLU A 243 -14.95 -6.54 -49.21
CA GLU A 243 -14.85 -7.86 -48.57
C GLU A 243 -13.48 -8.51 -48.85
N ARG A 244 -13.10 -9.51 -48.05
CA ARG A 244 -11.82 -10.23 -48.20
C ARG A 244 -11.66 -10.77 -49.63
N SER A 245 -10.75 -10.18 -50.37
CA SER A 245 -10.55 -10.35 -51.81
C SER A 245 -9.17 -9.84 -52.23
N LEU A 246 -8.68 -10.22 -53.40
CA LEU A 246 -7.43 -9.67 -53.97
C LEU A 246 -7.49 -8.14 -54.09
N SER A 247 -8.66 -7.60 -54.45
CA SER A 247 -8.93 -6.15 -54.50
C SER A 247 -8.76 -5.45 -53.16
N MET A 248 -8.88 -6.15 -52.01
CA MET A 248 -8.63 -5.55 -50.69
C MET A 248 -7.16 -5.14 -50.54
N VAL A 249 -6.22 -5.99 -50.95
CA VAL A 249 -4.77 -5.74 -50.86
C VAL A 249 -4.35 -4.66 -51.87
N ILE A 250 -4.84 -4.76 -53.11
CA ILE A 250 -4.59 -3.75 -54.15
C ILE A 250 -5.10 -2.37 -53.71
N GLY A 251 -6.29 -2.30 -53.10
CA GLY A 251 -6.86 -1.07 -52.57
C GLY A 251 -5.98 -0.40 -51.50
N ILE A 252 -5.55 -1.17 -50.49
CA ILE A 252 -4.66 -0.69 -49.42
C ILE A 252 -3.37 -0.11 -50.01
N MET A 253 -2.69 -0.92 -50.83
CA MET A 253 -1.40 -0.54 -51.40
C MET A 253 -1.49 0.60 -52.42
N GLY A 254 -2.59 0.70 -53.17
CA GLY A 254 -2.83 1.78 -54.13
C GLY A 254 -3.16 3.13 -53.48
N ILE A 255 -3.83 3.13 -52.33
CA ILE A 255 -4.01 4.35 -51.51
C ILE A 255 -2.66 4.82 -50.97
N GLU A 256 -1.91 3.91 -50.33
CA GLU A 256 -0.57 4.16 -49.77
C GLU A 256 0.43 4.68 -50.83
N MET A 257 0.45 4.10 -52.03
CA MET A 257 1.36 4.49 -53.12
C MET A 257 0.93 5.77 -53.85
N ALA A 258 -0.36 6.14 -53.80
CA ALA A 258 -0.81 7.50 -54.15
C ALA A 258 -0.50 8.54 -53.03
N GLY A 259 0.01 8.12 -51.88
CA GLY A 259 0.25 8.97 -50.70
C GLY A 259 -1.01 9.32 -49.91
N GLY A 260 -2.16 8.71 -50.22
CA GLY A 260 -3.40 8.85 -49.45
C GLY A 260 -3.36 8.06 -48.15
N VAL A 261 -4.29 8.36 -47.24
CA VAL A 261 -4.43 7.69 -45.94
C VAL A 261 -5.50 6.61 -46.03
N TYR A 262 -5.13 5.36 -45.76
CA TYR A 262 -6.06 4.23 -45.79
C TYR A 262 -7.07 4.28 -44.63
N CYS A 263 -8.34 4.01 -44.90
CA CYS A 263 -9.35 3.85 -43.83
C CYS A 263 -10.26 2.64 -44.10
N PRO A 264 -10.12 1.53 -43.34
CA PRO A 264 -11.00 0.37 -43.48
C PRO A 264 -12.41 0.68 -43.00
N LEU A 265 -13.39 0.35 -43.84
CA LEU A 265 -14.81 0.30 -43.48
C LEU A 265 -15.27 -1.16 -43.53
N SER A 266 -15.84 -1.64 -42.42
CA SER A 266 -16.37 -3.00 -42.31
C SER A 266 -17.55 -3.23 -43.28
N PRO A 267 -17.46 -4.15 -44.25
CA PRO A 267 -18.59 -4.49 -45.14
C PRO A 267 -19.82 -5.03 -44.40
N ARG A 268 -19.68 -5.38 -43.11
CA ARG A 268 -20.75 -5.92 -42.26
C ARG A 268 -21.51 -4.85 -41.50
N ASP A 269 -21.00 -3.62 -41.43
CA ASP A 269 -21.63 -2.55 -40.66
C ASP A 269 -22.95 -2.07 -41.31
N PRO A 270 -23.94 -1.61 -40.52
CA PRO A 270 -25.15 -0.98 -41.03
C PRO A 270 -24.83 0.25 -41.88
N GLN A 271 -25.65 0.53 -42.91
CA GLN A 271 -25.45 1.66 -43.83
C GLN A 271 -25.30 3.00 -43.07
N HIS A 272 -26.15 3.27 -42.08
CA HIS A 272 -26.05 4.48 -41.26
C HIS A 272 -24.68 4.63 -40.56
N ARG A 273 -24.11 3.51 -40.06
CA ARG A 273 -22.78 3.52 -39.44
C ARG A 273 -21.70 3.82 -40.47
N LEU A 274 -21.72 3.18 -41.64
CA LEU A 274 -20.78 3.48 -42.74
C LEU A 274 -20.78 4.97 -43.13
N TYR A 275 -21.96 5.58 -43.30
CA TYR A 275 -22.09 7.01 -43.58
C TYR A 275 -21.55 7.89 -42.44
N THR A 276 -21.79 7.51 -41.18
CA THR A 276 -21.25 8.22 -40.00
C THR A 276 -19.71 8.21 -40.00
N LEU A 277 -19.09 7.05 -40.29
CA LEU A 277 -17.63 6.90 -40.33
C LEU A 277 -17.00 7.75 -41.46
N ILE A 278 -17.63 7.78 -42.64
CA ILE A 278 -17.19 8.59 -43.78
C ILE A 278 -17.31 10.09 -43.49
N GLN A 279 -18.37 10.53 -42.80
CA GLN A 279 -18.51 11.91 -42.35
C GLN A 279 -17.45 12.30 -41.30
N GLN A 280 -17.09 11.37 -40.40
CA GLN A 280 -16.03 11.60 -39.40
C GLN A 280 -14.63 11.69 -40.03
N THR A 281 -14.31 10.88 -41.04
CA THR A 281 -13.05 11.00 -41.79
C THR A 281 -13.05 12.13 -42.82
N ARG A 282 -14.23 12.67 -43.15
CA ARG A 282 -14.46 13.60 -44.27
C ARG A 282 -13.99 13.03 -45.62
N SER A 283 -14.00 11.71 -45.76
CA SER A 283 -13.52 11.04 -46.97
C SER A 283 -14.46 11.30 -48.14
N ARG A 284 -13.93 11.91 -49.20
CA ARG A 284 -14.62 12.20 -50.47
C ARG A 284 -14.86 10.97 -51.33
N LEU A 285 -14.03 9.93 -51.13
CA LEU A 285 -13.86 8.78 -52.00
C LEU A 285 -14.06 7.49 -51.18
N VAL A 286 -14.81 6.53 -51.72
CA VAL A 286 -14.85 5.18 -51.15
C VAL A 286 -14.46 4.16 -52.21
N LEU A 287 -13.36 3.45 -51.98
CA LEU A 287 -13.05 2.23 -52.70
C LEU A 287 -14.04 1.14 -52.29
N VAL A 288 -14.69 0.53 -53.26
CA VAL A 288 -15.65 -0.56 -53.09
C VAL A 288 -15.34 -1.70 -54.05
N HIS A 289 -15.97 -2.85 -53.82
CA HIS A 289 -16.20 -3.86 -54.85
C HIS A 289 -17.70 -4.02 -55.10
N TRP A 290 -18.08 -4.78 -56.13
CA TRP A 290 -19.44 -4.86 -56.65
C TRP A 290 -20.52 -5.22 -55.61
N LEU A 291 -20.29 -6.14 -54.66
CA LEU A 291 -21.27 -6.46 -53.59
C LEU A 291 -21.47 -5.29 -52.62
N THR A 292 -20.38 -4.63 -52.21
CA THR A 292 -20.41 -3.50 -51.27
C THR A 292 -20.96 -2.22 -51.88
N LYS A 293 -20.88 -2.06 -53.21
CA LYS A 293 -21.35 -0.88 -53.95
C LYS A 293 -22.83 -0.58 -53.66
N MET A 294 -23.66 -1.63 -53.49
CA MET A 294 -25.09 -1.50 -53.18
C MET A 294 -25.39 -0.95 -51.77
N LYS A 295 -24.40 -0.79 -50.88
CA LYS A 295 -24.58 -0.15 -49.57
C LYS A 295 -24.54 1.39 -49.60
N PHE A 296 -24.27 1.99 -50.76
CA PHE A 296 -24.04 3.42 -50.87
C PHE A 296 -24.93 4.03 -51.98
N ASN A 297 -25.50 5.18 -51.68
CA ASN A 297 -26.26 6.02 -52.61
C ASN A 297 -25.29 6.90 -53.43
N ASN A 298 -25.81 7.54 -54.47
CA ASN A 298 -25.04 8.35 -55.42
C ASN A 298 -24.38 9.62 -54.83
N ASP A 299 -24.63 9.95 -53.56
CA ASP A 299 -24.11 11.16 -52.88
C ASP A 299 -22.61 11.05 -52.49
N ILE A 300 -22.00 9.88 -52.68
CA ILE A 300 -20.60 9.58 -52.36
C ILE A 300 -19.92 9.08 -53.64
N LEU A 301 -18.67 9.50 -53.90
CA LEU A 301 -17.94 9.05 -55.09
C LEU A 301 -17.33 7.65 -54.86
N LEU A 302 -17.93 6.66 -55.50
CA LEU A 302 -17.59 5.24 -55.35
C LEU A 302 -16.67 4.78 -56.48
N ILE A 303 -15.49 4.25 -56.13
CA ILE A 303 -14.58 3.60 -57.08
C ILE A 303 -14.69 2.09 -56.90
N ASP A 304 -15.24 1.41 -57.90
CA ASP A 304 -15.33 -0.05 -57.93
C ASP A 304 -14.02 -0.64 -58.45
N ILE A 305 -13.16 -1.12 -57.54
CA ILE A 305 -11.79 -1.53 -57.85
C ILE A 305 -11.77 -2.55 -59.00
N GLN A 306 -12.61 -3.58 -58.94
CA GLN A 306 -12.58 -4.66 -59.93
C GLN A 306 -12.98 -4.16 -61.34
N SER A 307 -14.05 -3.36 -61.43
CA SER A 307 -14.46 -2.73 -62.69
C SER A 307 -13.40 -1.74 -63.21
N MET A 308 -12.68 -1.06 -62.32
CA MET A 308 -11.67 -0.07 -62.65
C MET A 308 -10.37 -0.70 -63.20
N LEU A 309 -9.90 -1.81 -62.62
CA LEU A 309 -8.75 -2.55 -63.14
C LEU A 309 -9.03 -3.12 -64.55
N LEU A 310 -10.15 -3.83 -64.71
CA LEU A 310 -10.58 -4.42 -65.99
C LEU A 310 -10.70 -3.38 -67.13
N ASN A 311 -11.07 -2.14 -66.82
CA ASN A 311 -11.17 -1.06 -67.80
C ASN A 311 -9.80 -0.43 -68.16
N ASN A 312 -8.80 -0.52 -67.27
CA ASN A 312 -7.48 0.09 -67.48
C ASN A 312 -6.41 -0.89 -68.00
N GLU A 313 -6.65 -2.22 -67.97
CA GLU A 313 -5.85 -3.22 -68.72
C GLU A 313 -5.73 -2.89 -70.22
N ALA A 314 -6.69 -2.14 -70.78
CA ALA A 314 -6.67 -1.67 -72.17
C ALA A 314 -5.78 -0.43 -72.44
N LYS A 315 -5.19 0.19 -71.40
CA LYS A 315 -4.35 1.41 -71.51
C LYS A 315 -2.87 1.06 -71.28
N ASN A 316 -2.15 0.74 -72.35
CA ASN A 316 -0.69 0.48 -72.30
C ASN A 316 0.12 1.77 -72.07
N ASP A 317 0.32 2.15 -70.81
CA ASP A 317 1.65 2.41 -70.21
C ASP A 317 1.51 2.93 -68.77
N VAL A 318 2.28 2.35 -67.84
CA VAL A 318 2.30 2.77 -66.43
C VAL A 318 3.40 3.81 -66.23
N ASN A 319 3.01 5.07 -65.98
CA ASN A 319 3.96 6.16 -65.71
C ASN A 319 4.54 6.06 -64.29
N VAL A 320 5.55 5.21 -64.11
CA VAL A 320 6.23 5.00 -62.81
C VAL A 320 6.95 6.27 -62.32
N ASP A 321 7.43 7.13 -63.23
CA ASP A 321 8.11 8.39 -62.88
C ASP A 321 7.16 9.40 -62.22
N GLN A 322 5.86 9.35 -62.53
CA GLN A 322 4.87 10.13 -61.79
C GLN A 322 4.75 9.65 -60.33
N LEU A 323 4.74 8.33 -60.10
CA LEU A 323 4.62 7.75 -58.75
C LEU A 323 5.87 8.01 -57.90
N SER A 324 7.07 7.91 -58.48
CA SER A 324 8.33 8.20 -57.78
C SER A 324 8.53 9.68 -57.44
N SER A 325 7.76 10.59 -58.06
CA SER A 325 7.77 12.01 -57.72
C SER A 325 7.00 12.37 -56.43
N ILE A 326 6.18 11.44 -55.90
CA ILE A 326 5.32 11.69 -54.74
C ILE A 326 6.15 11.59 -53.45
N THR A 327 6.31 12.73 -52.77
CA THR A 327 7.09 12.77 -51.52
C THR A 327 6.26 12.27 -50.33
N VAL A 328 6.22 10.95 -50.12
CA VAL A 328 5.69 10.33 -48.90
C VAL A 328 6.84 9.97 -47.97
N THR A 329 6.77 10.41 -46.71
CA THR A 329 7.78 10.09 -45.69
C THR A 329 7.20 9.14 -44.63
N PRO A 330 8.04 8.40 -43.87
CA PRO A 330 7.54 7.63 -42.73
C PRO A 330 6.79 8.48 -41.69
N ASN A 331 7.02 9.80 -41.66
CA ASN A 331 6.37 10.73 -40.73
C ASN A 331 4.90 11.03 -41.06
N ASN A 332 4.41 10.64 -42.24
CA ASN A 332 3.02 10.78 -42.65
C ASN A 332 2.09 9.80 -41.91
N ILE A 333 0.79 10.11 -41.86
CA ILE A 333 -0.25 9.17 -41.43
C ILE A 333 -0.37 8.11 -42.54
N ALA A 334 -0.33 6.83 -42.17
CA ALA A 334 -0.50 5.72 -43.11
C ALA A 334 -1.99 5.35 -43.19
N TYR A 335 -2.64 5.16 -42.03
CA TYR A 335 -4.03 4.75 -41.96
C TYR A 335 -4.76 5.30 -40.72
N ILE A 336 -6.10 5.24 -40.79
CA ILE A 336 -7.02 5.59 -39.71
C ILE A 336 -7.91 4.40 -39.40
N ILE A 337 -7.92 3.92 -38.14
CA ILE A 337 -8.81 2.86 -37.68
C ILE A 337 -9.81 3.34 -36.63
N PHE A 338 -10.96 2.68 -36.60
CA PHE A 338 -11.97 2.80 -35.56
C PHE A 338 -11.91 1.56 -34.67
N THR A 339 -11.77 1.74 -33.35
CA THR A 339 -11.82 0.61 -32.40
C THR A 339 -13.06 0.69 -31.53
N SER A 340 -13.65 -0.46 -31.20
CA SER A 340 -14.80 -0.59 -30.30
C SER A 340 -14.50 -0.22 -28.83
N GLY A 341 -13.21 -0.06 -28.49
CA GLY A 341 -12.72 0.38 -27.18
C GLY A 341 -12.29 1.85 -27.11
N SER A 342 -12.82 2.72 -28.00
CA SER A 342 -12.45 4.14 -28.04
C SER A 342 -13.62 5.04 -28.45
N THR A 343 -14.73 4.95 -27.73
CA THR A 343 -15.89 5.86 -27.80
C THR A 343 -16.61 6.04 -29.16
N GLY A 344 -16.26 5.27 -30.20
CA GLY A 344 -16.72 5.47 -31.57
C GLY A 344 -15.95 6.55 -32.36
N ILE A 345 -14.72 6.85 -31.96
CA ILE A 345 -13.89 7.95 -32.51
C ILE A 345 -12.71 7.39 -33.33
N PRO A 346 -12.41 7.95 -34.52
CA PRO A 346 -11.28 7.52 -35.35
C PRO A 346 -9.92 7.81 -34.70
N LYS A 347 -8.96 6.89 -34.88
CA LYS A 347 -7.56 7.04 -34.46
C LYS A 347 -6.69 7.25 -35.70
N ALA A 348 -5.92 8.33 -35.74
CA ALA A 348 -4.95 8.58 -36.80
C ALA A 348 -3.61 7.95 -36.42
N ILE A 349 -3.09 7.03 -37.25
CA ILE A 349 -1.86 6.28 -36.94
C ILE A 349 -0.81 6.50 -38.03
N ALA A 350 0.39 6.85 -37.58
CA ALA A 350 1.52 7.29 -38.38
C ALA A 350 2.79 6.54 -37.96
N ARG A 351 3.88 6.70 -38.75
CA ARG A 351 5.24 6.22 -38.42
C ARG A 351 5.39 4.71 -38.32
N CYS A 352 5.51 4.09 -39.51
CA CYS A 352 5.85 2.67 -39.70
C CYS A 352 4.87 1.71 -39.00
N SER A 353 3.59 2.06 -39.02
CA SER A 353 2.54 1.41 -38.26
C SER A 353 1.67 0.46 -39.08
N PHE A 354 1.04 -0.49 -38.39
CA PHE A 354 0.08 -1.47 -38.91
C PHE A 354 -1.03 -1.72 -37.87
N ASP A 355 -2.20 -2.20 -38.31
CA ASP A 355 -3.20 -2.93 -37.49
C ASP A 355 -3.06 -4.45 -37.73
N ILE A 356 -3.69 -5.33 -36.94
CA ILE A 356 -3.48 -6.80 -36.99
C ILE A 356 -3.56 -7.37 -38.40
N HIS A 357 -4.63 -7.05 -39.14
CA HIS A 357 -4.83 -7.49 -40.52
C HIS A 357 -3.78 -6.91 -41.49
N VAL A 358 -3.23 -5.74 -41.16
CA VAL A 358 -2.21 -5.03 -41.92
C VAL A 358 -0.81 -5.61 -41.64
N GLN A 359 -0.55 -6.10 -40.42
CA GLN A 359 0.63 -6.90 -40.08
C GLN A 359 0.63 -8.24 -40.83
N GLU A 360 -0.53 -8.91 -40.97
CA GLU A 360 -0.62 -10.13 -41.78
C GLU A 360 -0.29 -9.84 -43.26
N ILE A 361 -0.86 -8.76 -43.83
CA ILE A 361 -0.63 -8.34 -45.22
C ILE A 361 0.83 -7.95 -45.47
N PHE A 362 1.34 -6.91 -44.79
CA PHE A 362 2.68 -6.40 -45.06
C PHE A 362 3.78 -7.26 -44.44
N GLY A 363 3.51 -7.94 -43.33
CA GLY A 363 4.44 -8.92 -42.75
C GLY A 363 4.75 -10.07 -43.71
N ALA A 364 3.77 -10.50 -44.53
CA ALA A 364 4.03 -11.41 -45.64
C ALA A 364 4.73 -10.69 -46.82
N LEU A 365 4.17 -9.58 -47.30
CA LEU A 365 4.54 -8.97 -48.58
C LEU A 365 5.87 -8.21 -48.57
N MET A 366 6.32 -7.68 -47.42
CA MET A 366 7.64 -7.06 -47.25
C MET A 366 8.79 -8.08 -47.08
N HIS A 367 8.47 -9.37 -46.90
CA HIS A 367 9.46 -10.45 -46.75
C HIS A 367 9.43 -11.46 -47.91
N GLY A 368 8.75 -11.12 -49.01
CA GLY A 368 8.65 -12.01 -50.18
C GLY A 368 7.88 -13.30 -49.89
N ALA A 369 7.00 -13.34 -48.88
CA ALA A 369 6.16 -14.50 -48.57
C ALA A 369 4.86 -14.48 -49.40
N THR A 370 3.97 -15.46 -49.18
CA THR A 370 2.68 -15.53 -49.84
C THR A 370 1.56 -15.37 -48.82
N LEU A 371 0.71 -14.37 -49.02
CA LEU A 371 -0.46 -14.08 -48.19
C LEU A 371 -1.63 -14.98 -48.64
N VAL A 372 -1.94 -16.01 -47.86
CA VAL A 372 -3.14 -16.83 -48.07
C VAL A 372 -4.32 -16.17 -47.36
N MET A 373 -5.23 -15.59 -48.12
CA MET A 373 -6.46 -15.00 -47.64
C MET A 373 -7.53 -16.07 -47.41
N LEU A 374 -8.34 -15.89 -46.37
CA LEU A 374 -9.48 -16.76 -46.05
C LEU A 374 -10.78 -16.08 -46.48
N HIS A 375 -11.66 -16.80 -47.18
CA HIS A 375 -12.99 -16.34 -47.58
C HIS A 375 -13.77 -15.73 -46.39
N PRO A 376 -14.69 -14.76 -46.60
CA PRO A 376 -15.59 -14.30 -45.55
C PRO A 376 -16.23 -15.46 -44.75
N ARG A 377 -15.98 -15.46 -43.43
CA ARG A 377 -16.31 -16.50 -42.41
C ARG A 377 -15.35 -17.71 -42.30
N GLY A 378 -14.37 -17.88 -43.20
CA GLY A 378 -13.40 -18.99 -43.14
C GLY A 378 -12.53 -19.05 -41.87
N THR A 379 -12.49 -18.01 -41.05
CA THR A 379 -11.82 -18.01 -39.74
C THR A 379 -12.64 -18.66 -38.62
N ILE A 380 -13.93 -18.94 -38.83
CA ILE A 380 -14.81 -19.64 -37.87
C ILE A 380 -15.34 -20.97 -38.41
N ASP A 381 -15.02 -21.30 -39.66
CA ASP A 381 -15.22 -22.62 -40.24
C ASP A 381 -13.96 -23.45 -40.01
N PHE A 382 -14.03 -24.39 -39.06
CA PHE A 382 -12.89 -25.20 -38.67
C PHE A 382 -12.46 -26.21 -39.76
N ASP A 383 -13.40 -26.71 -40.58
CA ASP A 383 -13.07 -27.68 -41.62
C ASP A 383 -12.41 -26.99 -42.83
N TYR A 384 -12.89 -25.81 -43.22
CA TYR A 384 -12.20 -24.97 -44.20
C TYR A 384 -10.80 -24.56 -43.70
N LEU A 385 -10.69 -24.01 -42.49
CA LEU A 385 -9.41 -23.54 -41.93
C LEU A 385 -8.40 -24.68 -41.74
N SER A 386 -8.83 -25.74 -41.06
CA SER A 386 -8.58 -27.14 -41.41
C SER A 386 -7.70 -27.45 -42.61
N ASN A 387 -8.42 -27.54 -43.71
CA ASN A 387 -7.96 -27.98 -45.00
C ASN A 387 -7.01 -26.94 -45.62
N ILE A 388 -7.24 -25.64 -45.42
CA ILE A 388 -6.32 -24.58 -45.90
C ILE A 388 -4.95 -24.69 -45.23
N VAL A 389 -4.87 -24.84 -43.90
CA VAL A 389 -3.60 -25.01 -43.18
C VAL A 389 -2.82 -26.21 -43.71
N GLN A 390 -3.51 -27.34 -43.98
CA GLN A 390 -2.90 -28.55 -44.51
C GLN A 390 -2.49 -28.44 -45.98
N MET A 391 -3.34 -27.90 -46.86
CA MET A 391 -3.10 -27.82 -48.31
C MET A 391 -2.06 -26.75 -48.67
N LYS A 392 -2.14 -25.57 -48.02
CA LYS A 392 -1.24 -24.44 -48.28
C LYS A 392 -0.02 -24.41 -47.33
N GLN A 393 0.08 -25.37 -46.42
CA GLN A 393 1.22 -25.56 -45.49
C GLN A 393 1.57 -24.29 -44.71
N ILE A 394 0.57 -23.70 -44.05
CA ILE A 394 0.68 -22.38 -43.42
C ILE A 394 1.72 -22.38 -42.30
N THR A 395 2.80 -21.61 -42.47
CA THR A 395 3.94 -21.57 -41.53
C THR A 395 3.88 -20.47 -40.47
N TYR A 396 3.08 -19.43 -40.69
CA TYR A 396 2.82 -18.32 -39.77
C TYR A 396 1.32 -18.07 -39.73
N ILE A 397 0.74 -17.97 -38.53
CA ILE A 397 -0.68 -17.64 -38.36
C ILE A 397 -0.89 -16.88 -37.05
N LEU A 398 -1.78 -15.89 -37.08
CA LEU A 398 -2.13 -15.03 -35.94
C LEU A 398 -3.61 -15.24 -35.58
N MET A 399 -3.88 -15.60 -34.32
CA MET A 399 -5.26 -15.81 -33.83
C MET A 399 -5.40 -15.29 -32.39
N VAL A 400 -6.56 -14.71 -32.06
CA VAL A 400 -6.90 -14.38 -30.67
C VAL A 400 -7.01 -15.65 -29.80
N PRO A 401 -6.67 -15.60 -28.49
CA PRO A 401 -6.71 -16.75 -27.59
C PRO A 401 -8.02 -17.56 -27.61
N SER A 402 -9.17 -16.90 -27.67
CA SER A 402 -10.49 -17.53 -27.82
C SER A 402 -10.60 -18.41 -29.08
N LEU A 403 -10.09 -17.93 -30.22
CA LEU A 403 -10.09 -18.67 -31.47
C LEU A 403 -9.07 -19.84 -31.44
N LEU A 404 -7.89 -19.64 -30.82
CA LEU A 404 -6.94 -20.74 -30.61
C LEU A 404 -7.53 -21.86 -29.77
N ARG A 405 -8.27 -21.54 -28.70
CA ARG A 405 -8.99 -22.55 -27.90
C ARG A 405 -9.95 -23.34 -28.78
N SER A 406 -10.81 -22.68 -29.56
CA SER A 406 -11.72 -23.37 -30.48
C SER A 406 -10.99 -24.23 -31.50
N PHE A 407 -9.92 -23.73 -32.12
CA PHE A 407 -9.14 -24.45 -33.13
C PHE A 407 -8.51 -25.73 -32.56
N PHE A 408 -7.80 -25.65 -31.44
CA PHE A 408 -7.15 -26.83 -30.85
C PHE A 408 -8.14 -27.81 -30.20
N THR A 409 -9.26 -27.33 -29.62
CA THR A 409 -10.32 -28.23 -29.13
C THR A 409 -10.99 -29.00 -30.27
N LEU A 410 -11.30 -28.36 -31.40
CA LEU A 410 -11.89 -29.04 -32.56
C LEU A 410 -10.87 -29.96 -33.26
N ALA A 411 -9.60 -29.56 -33.35
CA ALA A 411 -8.54 -30.42 -33.88
C ALA A 411 -8.33 -31.70 -33.05
N ALA A 412 -8.49 -31.63 -31.73
CA ALA A 412 -8.48 -32.80 -30.86
C ALA A 412 -9.72 -33.69 -31.05
N GLN A 413 -10.91 -33.10 -31.22
CA GLN A 413 -12.17 -33.83 -31.39
C GLN A 413 -12.33 -34.50 -32.76
N SER A 414 -11.73 -33.92 -33.80
CA SER A 414 -11.80 -34.43 -35.19
C SER A 414 -10.56 -35.22 -35.63
N ASP A 415 -9.66 -35.57 -34.71
CA ASP A 415 -8.36 -36.22 -34.98
C ASP A 415 -7.50 -35.51 -36.06
N LYS A 416 -7.61 -34.17 -36.11
CA LYS A 416 -6.90 -33.29 -37.05
C LYS A 416 -5.69 -32.60 -36.42
N THR A 417 -5.24 -33.01 -35.23
CA THR A 417 -4.08 -32.41 -34.51
C THR A 417 -2.82 -32.26 -35.37
N ALA A 418 -2.63 -33.16 -36.35
CA ALA A 418 -1.56 -33.13 -37.34
C ALA A 418 -1.50 -31.87 -38.23
N VAL A 419 -2.51 -30.97 -38.23
CA VAL A 419 -2.38 -29.64 -38.88
C VAL A 419 -1.36 -28.74 -38.19
N SER A 420 -1.10 -28.95 -36.90
CA SER A 420 -0.10 -28.16 -36.13
C SER A 420 1.32 -28.28 -36.70
N LYS A 421 1.65 -29.40 -37.37
CA LYS A 421 3.00 -29.71 -37.86
C LYS A 421 3.53 -28.74 -38.93
N TYR A 422 2.65 -27.97 -39.57
CA TYR A 422 3.01 -27.00 -40.61
C TYR A 422 3.44 -25.65 -40.03
N PHE A 423 3.06 -25.35 -38.78
CA PHE A 423 3.43 -24.09 -38.15
C PHE A 423 4.93 -24.02 -37.84
N ARG A 424 5.52 -22.85 -38.09
CA ARG A 424 6.84 -22.44 -37.57
C ARG A 424 6.68 -21.39 -36.47
N SER A 425 5.62 -20.58 -36.53
CA SER A 425 5.28 -19.61 -35.48
C SER A 425 3.78 -19.41 -35.39
N LEU A 426 3.21 -19.80 -34.24
CA LEU A 426 1.83 -19.56 -33.86
C LEU A 426 1.78 -18.27 -33.04
N CYS A 427 0.99 -17.30 -33.47
CA CYS A 427 0.98 -15.97 -32.89
C CYS A 427 -0.39 -15.69 -32.23
N THR A 428 -0.38 -15.05 -31.07
CA THR A 428 -1.60 -14.73 -30.33
C THR A 428 -1.50 -13.43 -29.56
N GLY A 429 -2.62 -12.75 -29.33
CA GLY A 429 -2.67 -11.48 -28.64
C GLY A 429 -4.08 -10.92 -28.56
N GLY A 430 -4.22 -9.68 -28.06
CA GLY A 430 -5.50 -8.99 -27.94
C GLY A 430 -6.37 -9.42 -26.74
N GLU A 431 -6.33 -10.70 -26.36
CA GLU A 431 -6.92 -11.23 -25.11
C GLU A 431 -5.81 -11.74 -24.17
N SER A 432 -6.16 -12.07 -22.91
CA SER A 432 -5.21 -12.66 -21.97
C SER A 432 -5.05 -14.17 -22.24
N VAL A 433 -3.82 -14.62 -22.51
CA VAL A 433 -3.52 -16.06 -22.66
C VAL A 433 -3.59 -16.75 -21.30
N SER A 434 -4.42 -17.80 -21.19
CA SER A 434 -4.56 -18.58 -19.96
C SER A 434 -3.65 -19.81 -19.98
N VAL A 435 -3.25 -20.30 -18.79
CA VAL A 435 -2.40 -21.50 -18.65
C VAL A 435 -3.09 -22.73 -19.24
N GLN A 436 -4.42 -22.84 -19.11
CA GLN A 436 -5.17 -23.93 -19.74
C GLN A 436 -5.15 -23.87 -21.28
N LEU A 437 -4.88 -22.70 -21.89
CA LEU A 437 -4.68 -22.60 -23.34
C LEU A 437 -3.26 -23.02 -23.73
N SER A 438 -2.21 -22.64 -22.99
CA SER A 438 -0.85 -23.13 -23.28
C SER A 438 -0.76 -24.65 -23.10
N THR A 439 -1.39 -25.23 -22.07
CA THR A 439 -1.49 -26.69 -21.92
C THR A 439 -2.31 -27.35 -23.04
N LEU A 440 -3.40 -26.72 -23.49
CA LEU A 440 -4.20 -27.25 -24.63
C LEU A 440 -3.37 -27.27 -25.92
N ILE A 441 -2.56 -26.24 -26.19
CA ILE A 441 -1.65 -26.17 -27.33
C ILE A 441 -0.57 -27.25 -27.19
N ALA A 442 0.08 -27.36 -26.03
CA ALA A 442 1.12 -28.35 -25.75
C ALA A 442 0.64 -29.79 -26.02
N ASN A 443 -0.51 -30.15 -25.45
CA ASN A 443 -1.07 -31.51 -25.55
C ASN A 443 -1.52 -31.91 -26.97
N ASN A 444 -1.66 -30.95 -27.90
CA ASN A 444 -2.16 -31.18 -29.26
C ASN A 444 -1.16 -30.75 -30.35
N SER A 445 0.09 -30.48 -29.97
CA SER A 445 1.16 -30.11 -30.90
C SER A 445 1.92 -31.34 -31.39
N VAL A 446 2.01 -31.50 -32.71
CA VAL A 446 2.64 -32.66 -33.38
C VAL A 446 4.06 -32.36 -33.85
N SER A 447 4.52 -31.10 -33.73
CA SER A 447 5.91 -30.67 -33.93
C SER A 447 6.28 -29.58 -32.92
N GLU A 448 7.57 -29.23 -32.85
CA GLU A 448 8.02 -28.04 -32.15
C GLU A 448 7.90 -26.80 -33.05
N TYR A 449 7.25 -25.75 -32.54
CA TYR A 449 7.11 -24.46 -33.19
C TYR A 449 6.98 -23.36 -32.13
N ASN A 450 7.35 -22.13 -32.47
CA ASN A 450 7.31 -21.02 -31.51
C ASN A 450 5.89 -20.55 -31.27
N VAL A 451 5.49 -20.36 -30.00
CA VAL A 451 4.20 -19.77 -29.64
C VAL A 451 4.44 -18.38 -29.04
N TRP A 452 3.98 -17.34 -29.72
CA TRP A 452 4.26 -15.95 -29.38
C TRP A 452 3.03 -15.24 -28.80
N ASN A 453 3.17 -14.67 -27.61
CA ASN A 453 2.18 -13.77 -27.01
C ASN A 453 2.54 -12.31 -27.29
N TYR A 454 1.62 -11.60 -27.93
CA TYR A 454 1.71 -10.21 -28.38
C TYR A 454 0.77 -9.34 -27.54
N TYR A 455 1.26 -8.20 -27.06
CA TYR A 455 0.44 -7.25 -26.31
C TYR A 455 0.66 -5.80 -26.77
N GLY A 456 -0.47 -5.11 -26.98
CA GLY A 456 -0.54 -3.68 -27.19
C GLY A 456 -1.98 -3.15 -27.33
N PRO A 457 -2.24 -1.88 -26.95
CA PRO A 457 -3.36 -1.11 -27.50
C PRO A 457 -3.11 -0.67 -28.96
N ALA A 458 -4.16 -0.24 -29.65
CA ALA A 458 -4.07 0.19 -31.05
C ALA A 458 -3.26 1.49 -31.21
N GLU A 459 -3.35 2.36 -30.21
CA GLU A 459 -2.64 3.65 -30.06
C GLU A 459 -1.12 3.54 -30.01
N ILE A 460 -0.58 2.32 -29.87
CA ILE A 460 0.87 2.05 -29.91
C ILE A 460 1.27 1.09 -31.03
N THR A 461 0.44 0.90 -32.06
CA THR A 461 0.77 0.09 -33.25
C THR A 461 0.86 -1.42 -32.94
N ILE A 462 -0.30 -2.05 -32.74
CA ILE A 462 -0.54 -3.49 -32.43
C ILE A 462 0.09 -4.00 -31.15
N SER A 463 1.40 -3.85 -30.98
CA SER A 463 2.17 -4.46 -29.92
C SER A 463 3.42 -3.67 -29.57
N CYS A 464 3.57 -3.45 -28.26
CA CYS A 464 4.75 -2.88 -27.63
C CYS A 464 5.53 -3.92 -26.82
N THR A 465 4.94 -5.07 -26.49
CA THR A 465 5.65 -6.18 -25.83
C THR A 465 5.42 -7.53 -26.52
N LEU A 466 6.41 -8.42 -26.37
CA LEU A 466 6.44 -9.75 -26.95
C LEU A 466 6.99 -10.77 -25.95
N HIS A 467 6.37 -11.95 -25.87
CA HIS A 467 6.83 -13.10 -25.10
C HIS A 467 6.83 -14.37 -25.96
N LEU A 468 7.89 -15.17 -25.87
CA LEU A 468 7.89 -16.57 -26.33
C LEU A 468 7.34 -17.43 -25.20
N ILE A 469 6.16 -18.03 -25.40
CA ILE A 469 5.57 -18.95 -24.43
C ILE A 469 6.34 -20.27 -24.47
N ASP A 470 6.98 -20.63 -23.36
CA ASP A 470 7.34 -22.03 -23.13
C ASP A 470 6.07 -22.82 -22.82
N ILE A 471 5.61 -23.61 -23.79
CA ILE A 471 4.43 -24.46 -23.68
C ILE A 471 4.67 -25.76 -22.90
N LYS A 472 5.93 -26.09 -22.59
CA LYS A 472 6.30 -27.25 -21.74
C LYS A 472 6.40 -26.85 -20.27
N ALA A 473 6.73 -25.59 -19.98
CA ALA A 473 6.59 -25.02 -18.65
C ALA A 473 5.12 -24.97 -18.21
N ASN A 474 4.88 -25.09 -16.90
CA ASN A 474 3.55 -24.95 -16.29
C ASN A 474 3.52 -23.74 -15.33
N PRO A 475 3.64 -22.50 -15.84
CA PRO A 475 3.69 -21.30 -15.02
C PRO A 475 2.32 -20.97 -14.42
N LYS A 476 2.30 -20.28 -13.28
CA LYS A 476 1.06 -19.80 -12.63
C LYS A 476 0.26 -18.81 -13.51
N SER A 477 0.94 -18.09 -14.41
CA SER A 477 0.36 -17.09 -15.32
C SER A 477 1.30 -16.84 -16.51
N ILE A 478 0.74 -16.56 -17.69
CA ILE A 478 1.52 -16.22 -18.89
C ILE A 478 1.81 -14.70 -18.90
N PRO A 479 3.09 -14.26 -18.98
CA PRO A 479 3.42 -12.85 -19.11
C PRO A 479 3.13 -12.30 -20.51
N ILE A 480 3.00 -10.98 -20.60
CA ILE A 480 2.94 -10.21 -21.86
C ILE A 480 4.34 -9.87 -22.41
N GLY A 481 5.41 -10.16 -21.65
CA GLY A 481 6.77 -10.28 -22.16
C GLY A 481 7.70 -9.12 -21.86
N ARG A 482 8.58 -8.79 -22.81
CA ARG A 482 9.51 -7.64 -22.72
C ARG A 482 9.16 -6.59 -23.79
N SER A 483 9.60 -5.35 -23.58
CA SER A 483 9.42 -4.26 -24.54
C SER A 483 10.08 -4.59 -25.88
N LEU A 484 9.42 -4.26 -26.99
CA LEU A 484 9.92 -4.44 -28.35
C LEU A 484 10.99 -3.38 -28.70
N PRO A 485 11.81 -3.63 -29.74
CA PRO A 485 12.81 -2.67 -30.19
C PRO A 485 12.20 -1.30 -30.50
N ASN A 486 12.86 -0.24 -30.01
CA ASN A 486 12.42 1.16 -30.08
C ASN A 486 11.08 1.50 -29.38
N TYR A 487 10.53 0.60 -28.57
CA TYR A 487 9.45 0.91 -27.61
C TYR A 487 10.00 1.08 -26.19
N ARG A 488 9.39 2.00 -25.45
CA ARG A 488 9.68 2.23 -24.02
C ARG A 488 8.43 1.91 -23.20
N CYS A 489 8.56 0.99 -22.25
CA CYS A 489 7.49 0.57 -21.36
C CYS A 489 7.86 0.94 -19.92
N ILE A 490 7.04 1.77 -19.28
CA ILE A 490 7.18 2.15 -17.87
C ILE A 490 5.87 1.84 -17.14
N ILE A 491 5.96 1.36 -15.89
CA ILE A 491 4.79 1.13 -15.03
C ILE A 491 4.75 2.28 -14.03
N LEU A 492 3.61 2.96 -13.92
CA LEU A 492 3.40 4.04 -12.95
C LEU A 492 2.28 3.67 -11.97
N SER A 493 2.46 3.97 -10.70
CA SER A 493 1.40 3.98 -9.69
C SER A 493 0.34 5.07 -9.98
N GLU A 494 -0.75 5.07 -9.20
CA GLU A 494 -1.82 6.08 -9.23
C GLU A 494 -1.28 7.53 -9.27
N PHE A 495 -0.16 7.79 -8.58
CA PHE A 495 0.46 9.11 -8.42
C PHE A 495 1.51 9.45 -9.49
N LEU A 496 1.51 8.73 -10.62
CA LEU A 496 2.49 8.85 -11.72
C LEU A 496 3.95 8.55 -11.30
N GLN A 497 4.15 7.81 -10.21
CA GLN A 497 5.47 7.41 -9.73
C GLN A 497 5.78 6.00 -10.21
N LEU A 498 6.99 5.79 -10.76
CA LEU A 498 7.47 4.49 -11.24
C LEU A 498 7.22 3.37 -10.20
N ALA A 499 6.56 2.29 -10.62
CA ALA A 499 6.25 1.16 -9.76
C ALA A 499 7.46 0.23 -9.62
N SER A 500 7.74 -0.23 -8.40
CA SER A 500 8.88 -1.10 -8.07
C SER A 500 8.68 -2.56 -8.54
N VAL A 501 9.70 -3.42 -8.39
CA VAL A 501 9.57 -4.82 -8.84
C VAL A 501 8.50 -5.57 -8.04
N ASN A 502 7.73 -6.42 -8.72
CA ASN A 502 6.50 -7.12 -8.29
C ASN A 502 5.31 -6.21 -7.90
N GLN A 503 5.48 -4.89 -7.90
CA GLN A 503 4.41 -3.94 -7.60
C GLN A 503 3.44 -3.77 -8.78
N GLU A 504 2.15 -3.59 -8.50
CA GLU A 504 1.13 -3.28 -9.51
C GLU A 504 1.09 -1.77 -9.82
N GLY A 505 0.97 -1.43 -11.09
CA GLY A 505 0.67 -0.08 -11.56
C GLY A 505 0.08 -0.09 -12.97
N GLU A 506 -0.24 1.11 -13.48
CA GLU A 506 -0.74 1.32 -14.83
C GLU A 506 0.42 1.38 -15.83
N LEU A 507 0.29 0.68 -16.97
CA LEU A 507 1.33 0.69 -18.01
C LEU A 507 1.24 1.94 -18.89
N PHE A 508 2.39 2.56 -19.13
CA PHE A 508 2.60 3.68 -20.03
C PHE A 508 3.63 3.27 -21.10
N VAL A 509 3.34 3.59 -22.37
CA VAL A 509 4.11 3.09 -23.52
C VAL A 509 4.48 4.24 -24.46
N GLY A 510 5.77 4.48 -24.64
CA GLY A 510 6.34 5.46 -25.57
C GLY A 510 7.20 4.82 -26.66
N GLY A 511 7.78 5.63 -27.52
CA GLY A 511 8.65 5.18 -28.61
C GLY A 511 8.00 5.24 -30.00
N VAL A 512 8.52 4.47 -30.95
CA VAL A 512 8.25 4.70 -32.39
C VAL A 512 6.82 4.40 -32.84
N GLY A 513 6.10 3.49 -32.17
CA GLY A 513 4.75 3.08 -32.57
C GLY A 513 3.61 3.99 -32.09
N LEU A 514 3.91 5.11 -31.43
CA LEU A 514 2.91 6.06 -30.96
C LEU A 514 2.05 6.60 -32.11
N PHE A 515 0.73 6.46 -31.98
CA PHE A 515 -0.23 7.06 -32.90
C PHE A 515 -0.17 8.61 -32.90
N ALA A 516 -0.64 9.23 -33.98
CA ALA A 516 -0.67 10.68 -34.12
C ALA A 516 -1.76 11.36 -33.25
N GLY A 517 -2.77 10.59 -32.82
CA GLY A 517 -3.83 11.04 -31.93
C GLY A 517 -5.23 10.57 -32.36
N TYR A 518 -6.25 11.04 -31.65
CA TYR A 518 -7.64 10.86 -32.05
C TYR A 518 -8.05 11.94 -33.06
N LEU A 519 -8.55 11.53 -34.22
CA LEU A 519 -8.80 12.41 -35.36
C LEU A 519 -9.87 13.46 -35.01
N GLY A 520 -9.46 14.74 -35.01
CA GLY A 520 -10.33 15.87 -34.66
C GLY A 520 -10.73 15.94 -33.19
N ARG A 521 -9.95 15.30 -32.29
CA ARG A 521 -10.24 15.18 -30.85
C ARG A 521 -8.99 15.40 -30.00
N ASP A 522 -8.38 16.56 -30.18
CA ASP A 522 -7.18 17.01 -29.48
C ASP A 522 -7.34 16.96 -27.94
N ASP A 523 -8.57 17.17 -27.44
CA ASP A 523 -8.93 17.07 -26.02
C ASP A 523 -8.89 15.65 -25.44
N LEU A 524 -8.87 14.61 -26.29
CA LEU A 524 -8.62 13.23 -25.91
C LEU A 524 -7.15 12.87 -26.14
N THR A 525 -6.56 13.36 -27.24
CA THR A 525 -5.14 13.17 -27.55
C THR A 525 -4.27 13.68 -26.40
N ALA A 526 -4.52 14.89 -25.89
CA ALA A 526 -3.82 15.50 -24.76
C ALA A 526 -4.13 14.90 -23.37
N LYS A 527 -5.05 13.92 -23.28
CA LYS A 527 -5.32 13.14 -22.05
C LYS A 527 -4.73 11.73 -22.11
N ALA A 528 -4.52 11.21 -23.32
CA ALA A 528 -4.03 9.87 -23.57
C ALA A 528 -2.52 9.84 -23.86
N LEU A 529 -1.99 10.87 -24.53
CA LEU A 529 -0.56 11.15 -24.61
C LEU A 529 -0.18 12.06 -23.44
N ILE A 530 0.75 11.59 -22.62
CA ILE A 530 1.27 12.29 -21.43
C ILE A 530 2.78 12.43 -21.59
N GLU A 531 3.30 13.63 -21.29
CA GLU A 531 4.72 13.93 -21.37
C GLU A 531 5.42 13.63 -20.03
N ILE A 532 6.52 12.88 -20.10
CA ILE A 532 7.32 12.40 -18.96
C ILE A 532 8.79 12.46 -19.39
N ASP A 533 9.64 13.13 -18.62
CA ASP A 533 11.07 13.34 -18.93
C ASP A 533 11.33 13.82 -20.38
N GLU A 534 10.56 14.83 -20.84
CA GLU A 534 10.56 15.39 -22.21
C GLU A 534 10.19 14.36 -23.32
N GLN A 535 9.51 13.27 -22.97
CA GLN A 535 9.07 12.23 -23.90
C GLN A 535 7.58 11.92 -23.78
N LEU A 536 6.91 11.71 -24.92
CA LEU A 536 5.51 11.32 -24.96
C LEU A 536 5.34 9.82 -24.68
N PHE A 537 4.38 9.49 -23.82
CA PHE A 537 3.91 8.13 -23.54
C PHE A 537 2.40 8.06 -23.70
N TYR A 538 1.91 6.98 -24.33
CA TYR A 538 0.50 6.63 -24.32
C TYR A 538 0.13 5.91 -23.02
N ARG A 539 -0.90 6.43 -22.34
CA ARG A 539 -1.50 5.86 -21.13
C ARG A 539 -2.45 4.72 -21.49
N THR A 540 -2.13 3.47 -21.11
CA THR A 540 -2.88 2.30 -21.61
C THR A 540 -4.21 2.00 -20.90
N GLY A 541 -4.34 2.37 -19.62
CA GLY A 541 -5.42 1.93 -18.73
C GLY A 541 -5.34 0.45 -18.31
N ASP A 542 -4.37 -0.32 -18.82
CA ASP A 542 -4.12 -1.71 -18.45
C ASP A 542 -3.16 -1.74 -17.24
N LEU A 543 -3.48 -2.57 -16.24
CA LEU A 543 -2.69 -2.75 -15.01
C LEU A 543 -1.67 -3.89 -15.18
N VAL A 544 -0.44 -3.67 -14.73
CA VAL A 544 0.72 -4.54 -14.95
C VAL A 544 1.61 -4.59 -13.71
N THR A 545 2.21 -5.76 -13.45
CA THR A 545 3.38 -5.92 -12.55
C THR A 545 4.58 -6.37 -13.36
N ILE A 546 5.81 -6.07 -12.93
CA ILE A 546 7.04 -6.61 -13.55
C ILE A 546 7.81 -7.50 -12.56
N ASP A 547 8.51 -8.53 -13.05
CA ASP A 547 9.34 -9.41 -12.22
C ASP A 547 10.85 -9.06 -12.29
N ASN A 548 11.66 -9.77 -11.49
CA ASN A 548 13.13 -9.67 -11.50
C ASN A 548 13.76 -10.02 -12.88
N ASN A 549 13.04 -10.71 -13.77
CA ASN A 549 13.49 -11.09 -15.12
C ASN A 549 13.06 -10.09 -16.20
N SER A 550 12.59 -8.90 -15.82
CA SER A 550 12.08 -7.88 -16.75
C SER A 550 10.82 -8.29 -17.53
N LEU A 551 10.06 -9.28 -17.05
CA LEU A 551 8.84 -9.76 -17.69
C LEU A 551 7.61 -9.03 -17.13
N PHE A 552 6.88 -8.38 -18.03
CA PHE A 552 5.61 -7.73 -17.74
C PHE A 552 4.47 -8.77 -17.62
N TYR A 553 3.68 -8.68 -16.55
CA TYR A 553 2.49 -9.51 -16.30
C TYR A 553 1.24 -8.63 -16.19
N HIS A 554 0.30 -8.81 -17.12
CA HIS A 554 -0.98 -8.09 -17.14
C HIS A 554 -1.92 -8.57 -16.03
N ARG A 555 -2.37 -7.66 -15.16
CA ARG A 555 -3.25 -7.93 -14.01
C ARG A 555 -4.71 -7.60 -14.26
N GLY A 556 -5.01 -6.58 -15.08
CA GLY A 556 -6.39 -6.17 -15.35
C GLY A 556 -6.49 -4.82 -16.06
N ARG A 557 -7.60 -4.11 -15.86
CA ARG A 557 -7.80 -2.73 -16.30
C ARG A 557 -8.32 -1.85 -15.17
N LYS A 558 -7.86 -0.60 -15.15
CA LYS A 558 -8.26 0.39 -14.14
C LYS A 558 -9.70 0.91 -14.34
N ASP A 559 -10.14 0.99 -15.59
CA ASP A 559 -11.37 1.69 -16.01
C ASP A 559 -12.60 0.78 -16.20
N HIS A 560 -12.52 -0.50 -15.80
CA HIS A 560 -13.59 -1.49 -15.95
C HIS A 560 -14.04 -1.76 -17.40
N GLN A 561 -13.28 -1.35 -18.43
CA GLN A 561 -13.57 -1.76 -19.81
C GLN A 561 -13.49 -3.28 -19.96
N ILE A 562 -14.51 -3.88 -20.56
CA ILE A 562 -14.62 -5.33 -20.70
C ILE A 562 -14.15 -5.80 -22.08
N LYS A 563 -13.54 -6.99 -22.11
CA LYS A 563 -13.42 -7.78 -23.36
C LYS A 563 -14.49 -8.85 -23.31
N LEU A 564 -15.36 -8.88 -24.33
CA LEU A 564 -16.43 -9.87 -24.48
C LEU A 564 -16.29 -10.50 -25.87
N ARG A 565 -16.10 -11.83 -25.92
CA ARG A 565 -15.94 -12.61 -27.17
C ARG A 565 -14.90 -11.99 -28.12
N GLY A 566 -13.73 -11.63 -27.57
CA GLY A 566 -12.60 -11.03 -28.28
C GLY A 566 -12.72 -9.54 -28.63
N GLN A 567 -13.85 -8.88 -28.32
CA GLN A 567 -14.05 -7.47 -28.64
C GLN A 567 -14.02 -6.61 -27.36
N ARG A 568 -13.23 -5.52 -27.36
CA ARG A 568 -13.30 -4.49 -26.31
C ARG A 568 -14.67 -3.79 -26.43
N ILE A 569 -15.44 -3.72 -25.35
CA ILE A 569 -16.75 -3.05 -25.34
C ILE A 569 -16.72 -1.88 -24.35
N GLU A 570 -16.87 -0.69 -24.89
CA GLU A 570 -17.20 0.52 -24.16
C GLU A 570 -18.68 0.52 -23.75
N LEU A 571 -18.97 0.22 -22.48
CA LEU A 571 -20.32 0.28 -21.92
C LEU A 571 -20.95 1.67 -22.15
N SER A 572 -20.12 2.71 -22.13
CA SER A 572 -20.48 4.09 -22.42
C SER A 572 -20.93 4.37 -23.86
N GLU A 573 -20.56 3.55 -24.86
CA GLU A 573 -21.05 3.68 -26.25
C GLU A 573 -22.51 3.20 -26.35
N ILE A 574 -22.84 2.16 -25.58
CA ILE A 574 -24.21 1.62 -25.49
C ILE A 574 -25.12 2.60 -24.73
N GLU A 575 -24.64 3.13 -23.59
CA GLU A 575 -25.32 4.20 -22.83
C GLU A 575 -25.61 5.42 -23.75
N ARG A 576 -24.60 5.92 -24.47
CA ARG A 576 -24.74 7.05 -25.41
C ARG A 576 -25.61 6.74 -26.63
N CYS A 577 -25.75 5.49 -27.03
CA CYS A 577 -26.67 5.12 -28.10
C CYS A 577 -28.12 5.21 -27.60
N LEU A 578 -28.42 4.64 -26.44
CA LEU A 578 -29.76 4.66 -25.86
C LEU A 578 -30.20 6.09 -25.51
N LEU A 579 -29.30 6.92 -24.99
CA LEU A 579 -29.53 8.35 -24.71
C LEU A 579 -29.86 9.22 -25.96
N LYS A 580 -29.83 8.68 -27.18
CA LYS A 580 -30.37 9.38 -28.37
C LYS A 580 -31.89 9.32 -28.46
N ILE A 581 -32.55 8.40 -27.76
CA ILE A 581 -34.01 8.32 -27.70
C ILE A 581 -34.48 9.38 -26.70
N THR A 582 -35.17 10.41 -27.17
CA THR A 582 -35.47 11.65 -26.42
C THR A 582 -36.31 11.48 -25.15
N ILE A 583 -36.93 10.32 -24.93
CA ILE A 583 -37.67 9.99 -23.71
C ILE A 583 -36.81 9.34 -22.62
N ILE A 584 -35.57 8.92 -22.95
CA ILE A 584 -34.62 8.36 -21.99
C ILE A 584 -33.82 9.49 -21.37
N SER A 585 -34.04 9.71 -20.07
CA SER A 585 -33.38 10.77 -19.31
C SER A 585 -31.96 10.39 -18.88
N VAL A 586 -31.75 9.13 -18.51
CA VAL A 586 -30.49 8.58 -17.97
C VAL A 586 -30.39 7.10 -18.35
N CYS A 587 -29.18 6.59 -18.63
CA CYS A 587 -28.93 5.17 -18.91
C CYS A 587 -27.59 4.73 -18.31
N VAL A 588 -27.51 3.48 -17.81
CA VAL A 588 -26.26 2.83 -17.36
C VAL A 588 -26.22 1.39 -17.86
N VAL A 589 -25.07 0.93 -18.36
CA VAL A 589 -24.88 -0.45 -18.85
C VAL A 589 -23.80 -1.16 -18.04
N ILE A 590 -24.03 -2.43 -17.70
CA ILE A 590 -23.10 -3.28 -16.93
C ILE A 590 -22.87 -4.64 -17.61
N LYS A 591 -21.78 -5.31 -17.22
CA LYS A 591 -21.57 -6.74 -17.46
C LYS A 591 -22.28 -7.56 -16.37
N TRP A 592 -22.86 -8.70 -16.73
CA TRP A 592 -23.46 -9.64 -15.78
C TRP A 592 -23.08 -11.09 -16.09
N ASN A 593 -22.79 -11.88 -15.05
CA ASN A 593 -22.37 -13.29 -15.11
C ASN A 593 -21.34 -13.60 -16.21
N ASP A 594 -20.35 -12.71 -16.35
CA ASP A 594 -19.21 -12.73 -17.28
C ASP A 594 -19.45 -12.91 -18.81
N ASP A 595 -20.67 -13.22 -19.24
CA ASP A 595 -21.02 -13.44 -20.66
C ASP A 595 -22.11 -12.51 -21.21
N TYR A 596 -22.77 -11.71 -20.36
CA TYR A 596 -23.97 -10.94 -20.71
C TYR A 596 -23.84 -9.43 -20.44
N LEU A 597 -24.66 -8.64 -21.13
CA LEU A 597 -24.79 -7.18 -20.97
C LEU A 597 -26.19 -6.83 -20.46
N VAL A 598 -26.28 -5.95 -19.48
CA VAL A 598 -27.56 -5.47 -18.89
C VAL A 598 -27.59 -3.95 -18.96
N ALA A 599 -28.67 -3.39 -19.54
CA ALA A 599 -28.87 -1.95 -19.66
C ALA A 599 -30.01 -1.47 -18.75
N TYR A 600 -29.68 -0.61 -17.79
CA TYR A 600 -30.65 0.09 -16.95
C TYR A 600 -31.01 1.44 -17.61
N VAL A 601 -32.30 1.72 -17.75
CA VAL A 601 -32.84 2.83 -18.54
C VAL A 601 -33.87 3.61 -17.72
N GLN A 602 -33.70 4.92 -17.58
CA GLN A 602 -34.66 5.79 -16.91
C GLN A 602 -35.62 6.45 -17.90
N SER A 603 -36.83 5.92 -17.97
CA SER A 603 -37.94 6.39 -18.81
C SER A 603 -39.28 5.91 -18.21
N SER A 604 -40.33 6.70 -18.36
CA SER A 604 -41.69 6.40 -17.91
C SER A 604 -42.59 5.76 -18.98
N ASP A 605 -42.17 5.77 -20.25
CA ASP A 605 -43.02 5.38 -21.39
C ASP A 605 -42.19 4.85 -22.57
N ILE A 606 -41.53 3.70 -22.36
CA ILE A 606 -40.80 2.98 -23.41
C ILE A 606 -40.79 1.47 -23.11
N HIS A 607 -40.72 0.65 -24.15
CA HIS A 607 -40.65 -0.82 -24.02
C HIS A 607 -39.32 -1.39 -24.51
N GLU A 608 -38.91 -2.52 -23.94
CA GLU A 608 -37.64 -3.21 -24.26
C GLU A 608 -37.42 -3.41 -25.76
N GLU A 609 -38.48 -3.77 -26.50
CA GLU A 609 -38.38 -4.05 -27.93
C GLU A 609 -37.96 -2.80 -28.74
N GLN A 610 -38.39 -1.61 -28.33
CA GLN A 610 -37.98 -0.33 -28.95
C GLN A 610 -36.51 -0.01 -28.65
N LEU A 611 -36.06 -0.25 -27.40
CA LEU A 611 -34.65 -0.11 -27.00
C LEU A 611 -33.75 -1.04 -27.83
N ARG A 612 -34.20 -2.29 -28.00
CA ARG A 612 -33.49 -3.35 -28.73
C ARG A 612 -33.40 -3.04 -30.24
N GLN A 613 -34.50 -2.59 -30.86
CA GLN A 613 -34.51 -2.15 -32.27
C GLN A 613 -33.64 -0.90 -32.51
N HIS A 614 -33.61 0.05 -31.57
CA HIS A 614 -32.73 1.22 -31.67
C HIS A 614 -31.25 0.83 -31.61
N CYS A 615 -30.87 -0.06 -30.68
CA CYS A 615 -29.51 -0.60 -30.65
C CYS A 615 -29.16 -1.38 -31.93
N GLN A 616 -30.06 -2.22 -32.45
CA GLN A 616 -29.84 -3.00 -33.69
C GLN A 616 -29.61 -2.14 -34.94
N SER A 617 -30.15 -0.92 -34.98
CA SER A 617 -29.99 0.00 -36.12
C SER A 617 -28.73 0.87 -36.06
N HIS A 618 -28.10 1.01 -34.87
CA HIS A 618 -27.00 1.94 -34.63
C HIS A 618 -25.69 1.29 -34.13
N LEU A 619 -25.77 0.11 -33.50
CA LEU A 619 -24.63 -0.59 -32.88
C LEU A 619 -24.33 -1.93 -33.56
N PRO A 620 -23.07 -2.41 -33.54
CA PRO A 620 -22.73 -3.77 -33.94
C PRO A 620 -23.42 -4.84 -33.06
N PRO A 621 -23.72 -6.05 -33.60
CA PRO A 621 -24.48 -7.07 -32.87
C PRO A 621 -23.94 -7.51 -31.50
N HIS A 622 -22.64 -7.37 -31.25
CA HIS A 622 -22.00 -7.73 -29.99
C HIS A 622 -22.13 -6.66 -28.89
N MET A 623 -22.53 -5.42 -29.24
CA MET A 623 -22.76 -4.32 -28.29
C MET A 623 -24.22 -4.24 -27.82
N ILE A 624 -25.12 -5.07 -28.35
CA ILE A 624 -26.54 -5.02 -28.00
C ILE A 624 -26.73 -5.66 -26.62
N PRO A 625 -27.35 -4.98 -25.63
CA PRO A 625 -27.64 -5.56 -24.33
C PRO A 625 -28.44 -6.87 -24.44
N SER A 626 -28.06 -7.84 -23.62
CA SER A 626 -28.79 -9.09 -23.44
C SER A 626 -30.13 -8.83 -22.77
N PHE A 627 -30.16 -7.93 -21.77
CA PHE A 627 -31.34 -7.57 -21.00
C PHE A 627 -31.48 -6.03 -20.88
N PHE A 628 -32.72 -5.54 -20.79
CA PHE A 628 -33.04 -4.14 -20.50
C PHE A 628 -33.91 -4.05 -19.25
N ILE A 629 -33.61 -3.11 -18.35
CA ILE A 629 -34.33 -2.89 -17.08
C ILE A 629 -34.74 -1.42 -17.04
N ILE A 630 -36.05 -1.16 -17.12
CA ILE A 630 -36.63 0.18 -17.12
C ILE A 630 -36.99 0.58 -15.68
N LEU A 631 -36.65 1.81 -15.28
CA LEU A 631 -36.83 2.34 -13.93
C LEU A 631 -37.37 3.77 -13.98
N ASP A 632 -38.26 4.15 -13.05
CA ASP A 632 -38.75 5.54 -12.95
C ASP A 632 -37.64 6.52 -12.55
N LYS A 633 -36.69 6.06 -11.73
CA LYS A 633 -35.55 6.84 -11.25
C LYS A 633 -34.33 5.96 -10.98
N LEU A 634 -33.17 6.33 -11.53
CA LEU A 634 -31.91 5.66 -11.20
C LEU A 634 -31.39 6.08 -9.80
N PRO A 635 -30.76 5.17 -9.05
CA PRO A 635 -30.25 5.45 -7.71
C PRO A 635 -29.01 6.34 -7.79
N LEU A 636 -28.99 7.41 -6.99
CA LEU A 636 -27.88 8.35 -6.89
C LEU A 636 -27.24 8.24 -5.50
N ASN A 637 -25.91 8.33 -5.44
CA ASN A 637 -25.18 8.48 -4.18
C ASN A 637 -25.27 9.93 -3.65
N GLN A 638 -24.73 10.15 -2.45
CA GLN A 638 -24.74 11.45 -1.77
C GLN A 638 -24.07 12.59 -2.57
N ASN A 639 -23.23 12.27 -3.55
CA ASN A 639 -22.57 13.22 -4.44
C ASN A 639 -23.33 13.47 -5.76
N GLY A 640 -24.60 13.02 -5.85
CA GLY A 640 -25.45 13.20 -7.03
C GLY A 640 -25.07 12.35 -8.25
N LYS A 641 -24.12 11.42 -8.11
CA LYS A 641 -23.67 10.52 -9.19
C LYS A 641 -24.39 9.18 -9.09
N ILE A 642 -24.63 8.52 -10.23
CA ILE A 642 -25.36 7.25 -10.26
C ILE A 642 -24.58 6.17 -9.52
N ASP A 643 -25.22 5.52 -8.55
CA ASP A 643 -24.59 4.51 -7.73
C ASP A 643 -24.71 3.13 -8.38
N ARG A 644 -23.61 2.68 -9.00
CA ARG A 644 -23.52 1.38 -9.68
C ARG A 644 -23.62 0.16 -8.75
N LYS A 645 -23.55 0.33 -7.41
CA LYS A 645 -23.78 -0.73 -6.42
C LYS A 645 -25.23 -0.78 -5.92
N LEU A 646 -25.93 0.36 -5.97
CA LEU A 646 -27.36 0.46 -5.65
C LEU A 646 -28.28 0.29 -6.88
N LEU A 647 -27.72 0.25 -8.10
CA LEU A 647 -28.42 -0.30 -9.27
C LEU A 647 -29.07 -1.63 -8.87
N PRO A 648 -30.36 -1.87 -9.17
CA PRO A 648 -31.04 -3.03 -8.63
C PRO A 648 -30.47 -4.34 -9.19
N SER A 649 -29.61 -4.95 -8.38
CA SER A 649 -29.80 -6.34 -7.97
C SER A 649 -31.16 -6.47 -7.25
N LEU A 650 -31.65 -7.69 -7.09
CA LEU A 650 -33.03 -7.91 -6.65
C LEU A 650 -33.20 -7.63 -5.14
N GLN A 651 -33.69 -6.42 -4.79
CA GLN A 651 -34.32 -5.91 -3.53
C GLN A 651 -33.63 -4.68 -2.84
N TYR A 652 -34.30 -4.02 -1.88
CA TYR A 652 -34.29 -2.52 -1.70
C TYR A 652 -34.10 -1.93 -0.25
N SER A 653 -33.28 -0.86 -0.14
CA SER A 653 -33.39 0.48 0.55
C SER A 653 -33.64 0.78 2.08
N SER A 654 -33.13 1.98 2.49
CA SER A 654 -33.29 2.82 3.74
C SER A 654 -33.46 4.33 3.34
N PRO A 655 -33.26 5.47 4.12
CA PRO A 655 -32.83 5.80 5.52
C PRO A 655 -33.89 6.62 6.35
N THR A 656 -33.78 7.74 7.15
CA THR A 656 -32.85 8.91 7.39
C THR A 656 -33.10 9.66 8.76
N MET A 657 -32.56 10.89 9.00
CA MET A 657 -32.55 11.76 10.23
C MET A 657 -32.81 13.27 9.94
N PRO A 658 -33.14 14.15 10.93
CA PRO A 658 -33.00 15.64 10.84
C PRO A 658 -32.42 16.38 12.09
N SER A 659 -32.46 17.74 12.15
CA SER A 659 -31.59 18.64 12.96
C SER A 659 -32.20 20.02 13.41
N LEU A 660 -31.40 20.89 14.09
CA LEU A 660 -31.45 22.40 14.24
C LEU A 660 -31.45 23.03 15.69
N SER A 661 -31.49 24.38 15.79
CA SER A 661 -30.95 25.29 16.85
C SER A 661 -32.03 26.09 17.66
N GLU A 662 -31.85 27.20 18.42
CA GLU A 662 -30.78 28.24 18.59
C GLU A 662 -30.96 29.15 19.86
N LEU A 663 -30.09 30.18 20.02
CA LEU A 663 -30.18 31.42 20.86
C LEU A 663 -29.90 31.39 22.39
N ASP A 664 -29.55 32.57 22.95
CA ASP A 664 -28.69 32.74 24.15
C ASP A 664 -28.90 34.13 24.84
N THR A 665 -29.00 34.19 26.20
CA THR A 665 -28.88 35.33 27.17
C THR A 665 -29.64 35.03 28.52
N PRO A 666 -29.14 35.41 29.73
CA PRO A 666 -29.43 34.68 30.98
C PRO A 666 -29.87 35.59 32.14
N VAL A 667 -30.17 34.98 33.30
CA VAL A 667 -31.06 35.56 34.33
C VAL A 667 -30.68 35.21 35.78
N ASN A 668 -29.77 34.26 36.02
CA ASN A 668 -29.61 33.54 37.29
C ASN A 668 -28.33 33.89 38.07
N GLN A 669 -28.33 33.56 39.38
CA GLN A 669 -27.18 33.80 40.27
C GLN A 669 -25.89 33.06 39.87
N ILE A 670 -25.96 31.82 39.34
CA ILE A 670 -24.76 31.09 38.91
C ILE A 670 -24.15 31.74 37.67
N GLU A 671 -24.98 32.20 36.73
CA GLU A 671 -24.55 32.95 35.54
C GLU A 671 -23.86 34.26 35.95
N LYS A 672 -24.30 34.89 37.05
CA LYS A 672 -23.62 36.02 37.67
C LYS A 672 -22.29 35.66 38.33
N SER A 673 -22.21 34.57 39.12
CA SER A 673 -20.94 34.13 39.72
C SER A 673 -19.90 33.75 38.65
N VAL A 674 -20.32 33.14 37.54
CA VAL A 674 -19.45 32.86 36.39
C VAL A 674 -18.98 34.16 35.73
N TYR A 675 -19.86 35.13 35.53
CA TYR A 675 -19.51 36.47 35.03
C TYR A 675 -18.48 37.15 35.93
N ASP A 676 -18.65 37.11 37.25
CA ASP A 676 -17.73 37.72 38.21
C ASP A 676 -16.34 37.03 38.19
N ILE A 677 -16.27 35.71 37.98
CA ILE A 677 -15.00 34.97 37.80
C ILE A 677 -14.32 35.35 36.47
N TRP A 678 -15.07 35.46 35.37
CA TRP A 678 -14.52 35.94 34.08
C TRP A 678 -13.94 37.35 34.19
N TYR A 679 -14.66 38.24 34.86
CA TYR A 679 -14.24 39.63 35.07
C TYR A 679 -12.94 39.75 35.90
N GLN A 680 -12.65 38.78 36.77
CA GLN A 680 -11.40 38.69 37.53
C GLN A 680 -10.23 38.07 36.73
N VAL A 681 -10.50 37.13 35.81
CA VAL A 681 -9.45 36.45 35.02
C VAL A 681 -8.99 37.30 33.82
N LEU A 682 -9.83 38.23 33.34
CA LEU A 682 -9.59 39.07 32.16
C LEU A 682 -9.15 40.52 32.50
N GLU A 683 -8.47 40.69 33.65
CA GLU A 683 -7.96 41.94 34.25
C GLU A 683 -8.17 43.26 33.46
N HIS A 684 -9.22 44.01 33.83
CA HIS A 684 -9.38 45.45 33.56
C HIS A 684 -9.27 45.95 32.09
N ASN A 685 -9.96 45.30 31.15
CA ASN A 685 -10.35 45.95 29.88
C ASN A 685 -11.87 46.20 29.82
N GLY A 686 -12.29 47.40 30.21
CA GLY A 686 -13.70 47.77 30.45
C GLY A 686 -14.59 47.81 29.22
N ARG A 687 -15.08 46.64 28.77
CA ARG A 687 -16.14 46.49 27.76
C ARG A 687 -17.26 45.62 28.35
N HIS A 688 -18.51 45.88 27.95
CA HIS A 688 -19.64 45.03 28.33
C HIS A 688 -19.48 43.64 27.72
N ILE A 689 -19.49 42.61 28.55
CA ILE A 689 -19.52 41.20 28.14
C ILE A 689 -20.99 40.79 28.05
N SER A 690 -21.46 40.38 26.86
CA SER A 690 -22.69 39.59 26.78
C SER A 690 -22.37 38.19 27.29
N THR A 691 -23.29 37.54 27.95
CA THR A 691 -23.06 36.17 28.43
C THR A 691 -22.96 35.13 27.32
N THR A 692 -23.43 35.52 26.14
CA THR A 692 -23.33 34.83 24.85
C THR A 692 -21.96 35.03 24.19
N THR A 693 -21.15 35.94 24.75
CA THR A 693 -19.81 36.25 24.24
C THR A 693 -18.88 35.09 24.57
N ASN A 694 -18.24 34.57 23.52
CA ASN A 694 -17.26 33.51 23.60
C ASN A 694 -15.99 34.02 24.32
N PHE A 695 -15.53 33.28 25.33
CA PHE A 695 -14.35 33.61 26.17
C PHE A 695 -13.10 33.99 25.36
N PHE A 696 -12.87 33.31 24.23
CA PHE A 696 -11.69 33.54 23.38
C PHE A 696 -11.80 34.85 22.58
N THR A 697 -13.01 35.29 22.22
CA THR A 697 -13.22 36.52 21.42
C THR A 697 -13.00 37.82 22.22
N ILE A 698 -12.95 37.73 23.55
CA ILE A 698 -12.63 38.85 24.46
C ILE A 698 -11.19 38.81 24.99
N GLY A 699 -10.31 38.01 24.37
CA GLY A 699 -8.88 37.95 24.69
C GLY A 699 -8.47 36.81 25.63
N GLY A 700 -9.40 35.94 26.01
CA GLY A 700 -9.07 34.68 26.68
C GLY A 700 -8.20 33.80 25.78
N HIS A 701 -7.17 33.18 26.35
CA HIS A 701 -6.28 32.23 25.68
C HIS A 701 -6.02 31.03 26.59
N SER A 702 -5.46 29.92 26.08
CA SER A 702 -5.45 28.62 26.77
C SER A 702 -4.92 28.66 28.21
N ARG A 703 -3.86 29.44 28.50
CA ARG A 703 -3.38 29.67 29.88
C ARG A 703 -4.43 30.30 30.81
N LEU A 704 -5.15 31.33 30.34
CA LEU A 704 -6.24 31.96 31.08
C LEU A 704 -7.47 31.04 31.18
N PHE A 705 -7.70 30.17 30.20
CA PHE A 705 -8.79 29.18 30.26
C PHE A 705 -8.51 28.10 31.30
N ILE A 706 -7.28 27.60 31.37
CA ILE A 706 -6.85 26.65 32.41
C ILE A 706 -6.95 27.30 33.80
N GLU A 707 -6.59 28.58 33.93
CA GLU A 707 -6.75 29.33 35.18
C GLU A 707 -8.23 29.54 35.55
N LEU A 708 -9.09 29.89 34.58
CA LEU A 708 -10.54 30.00 34.74
C LEU A 708 -11.15 28.68 35.25
N TYR A 709 -10.80 27.58 34.60
CA TYR A 709 -11.28 26.25 34.93
C TYR A 709 -10.77 25.76 36.31
N HIS A 710 -9.51 26.02 36.66
CA HIS A 710 -9.00 25.76 38.01
C HIS A 710 -9.74 26.60 39.06
N ARG A 711 -10.08 27.87 38.76
CA ARG A 711 -10.92 28.69 39.65
C ARG A 711 -12.34 28.10 39.78
N TYR A 712 -12.93 27.53 38.73
CA TYR A 712 -14.19 26.80 38.85
C TYR A 712 -14.07 25.56 39.77
N GLN A 713 -13.06 24.71 39.56
CA GLN A 713 -12.81 23.54 40.42
C GLN A 713 -12.65 23.94 41.89
N THR A 714 -11.97 25.06 42.15
CA THR A 714 -11.74 25.60 43.50
C THR A 714 -13.01 26.20 44.14
N ILE A 715 -13.86 26.88 43.36
CA ILE A 715 -15.04 27.61 43.87
C ILE A 715 -16.28 26.71 43.96
N PHE A 716 -16.43 25.75 43.04
CA PHE A 716 -17.60 24.85 42.95
C PHE A 716 -17.30 23.41 43.38
N GLY A 717 -16.05 23.07 43.71
CA GLY A 717 -15.71 21.84 44.44
C GLY A 717 -15.78 20.53 43.64
N PHE A 718 -15.37 20.54 42.37
CA PHE A 718 -15.41 19.37 41.47
C PHE A 718 -14.04 19.07 40.85
N ASN A 719 -13.83 17.84 40.36
CA ASN A 719 -12.62 17.43 39.64
C ASN A 719 -12.91 17.18 38.15
N SER A 720 -11.85 16.96 37.34
CA SER A 720 -11.95 16.74 35.89
C SER A 720 -12.66 15.46 35.45
N ARG A 721 -12.99 14.54 36.36
CA ARG A 721 -13.82 13.36 36.10
C ARG A 721 -15.31 13.65 36.38
N THR A 722 -15.62 14.56 37.31
CA THR A 722 -16.99 15.06 37.55
C THR A 722 -17.49 15.94 36.41
N LEU A 723 -16.66 16.90 35.99
CA LEU A 723 -16.90 17.78 34.84
C LEU A 723 -15.53 18.07 34.20
N SER A 724 -15.27 17.50 33.03
CA SER A 724 -14.02 17.69 32.27
C SER A 724 -13.91 19.13 31.75
N ILE A 725 -12.69 19.54 31.36
CA ILE A 725 -12.41 20.85 30.76
C ILE A 725 -13.01 20.98 29.35
N ASN A 726 -13.15 19.88 28.61
CA ASN A 726 -13.63 19.88 27.22
C ASN A 726 -15.06 20.43 27.08
N PRO A 727 -16.07 20.02 27.90
CA PRO A 727 -17.38 20.67 27.95
C PRO A 727 -17.38 22.19 28.11
N PHE A 728 -16.39 22.77 28.82
CA PHE A 728 -16.26 24.22 28.95
C PHE A 728 -15.58 24.84 27.70
N LEU A 729 -14.60 24.15 27.10
CA LEU A 729 -13.97 24.59 25.84
C LEU A 729 -14.95 24.59 24.66
N GLU A 730 -15.79 23.55 24.57
CA GLU A 730 -16.81 23.34 23.54
C GLU A 730 -18.02 24.29 23.71
N GLN A 731 -18.29 24.72 24.94
CA GLN A 731 -19.41 25.60 25.26
C GLN A 731 -18.92 26.90 25.94
N PRO A 732 -18.13 27.74 25.22
CA PRO A 732 -17.27 28.78 25.79
C PRO A 732 -18.03 30.08 26.14
N THR A 733 -19.29 30.01 26.56
CA THR A 733 -20.12 31.17 26.96
C THR A 733 -20.53 31.09 28.44
N ILE A 734 -20.82 32.24 29.05
CA ILE A 734 -21.17 32.35 30.48
C ILE A 734 -22.46 31.57 30.79
N GLN A 735 -23.45 31.60 29.88
CA GLN A 735 -24.70 30.85 30.04
C GLN A 735 -24.45 29.33 30.06
N GLN A 736 -23.58 28.85 29.18
CA GLN A 736 -23.25 27.44 29.04
C GLN A 736 -22.42 26.93 30.22
N HIS A 737 -21.35 27.66 30.58
CA HIS A 737 -20.54 27.38 31.77
C HIS A 737 -21.38 27.30 33.05
N ALA A 738 -22.31 28.24 33.24
CA ALA A 738 -23.18 28.24 34.42
C ALA A 738 -24.24 27.13 34.42
N LYS A 739 -24.62 26.60 33.25
CA LYS A 739 -25.48 25.43 33.11
C LYS A 739 -24.73 24.15 33.52
N LEU A 740 -23.47 24.00 33.10
CA LEU A 740 -22.59 22.88 33.49
C LEU A 740 -22.35 22.87 35.01
N LEU A 741 -21.99 24.02 35.59
CA LEU A 741 -21.70 24.13 37.03
C LEU A 741 -22.93 23.91 37.94
N LYS A 742 -24.13 23.86 37.37
CA LYS A 742 -25.40 23.64 38.09
C LYS A 742 -25.71 22.16 38.35
N THR A 743 -24.92 21.22 37.81
CA THR A 743 -25.14 19.77 37.96
C THR A 743 -24.16 19.07 38.88
N VAL A 744 -23.26 19.79 39.56
CA VAL A 744 -22.31 19.22 40.53
C VAL A 744 -23.04 18.82 41.83
N THR A 745 -22.84 17.59 42.29
CA THR A 745 -23.38 17.07 43.54
C THR A 745 -22.29 16.48 44.46
N ILE A 746 -22.58 16.46 45.77
CA ILE A 746 -21.59 16.14 46.82
C ILE A 746 -21.09 14.67 46.75
N ASP A 747 -21.85 13.77 46.14
CA ASP A 747 -21.51 12.34 46.05
C ASP A 747 -20.34 12.02 45.09
N ASP A 748 -20.06 12.88 44.10
CA ASP A 748 -19.06 12.59 43.06
C ASP A 748 -17.60 12.66 43.57
N ILE A 749 -17.40 13.18 44.79
CA ILE A 749 -16.09 13.27 45.47
C ILE A 749 -15.63 11.90 46.03
N ARG A 750 -16.51 10.89 46.11
CA ARG A 750 -16.26 9.65 46.88
C ARG A 750 -15.83 8.40 46.10
N ARG A 751 -15.87 8.39 44.76
CA ARG A 751 -15.87 7.13 43.98
C ARG A 751 -14.51 6.45 43.71
N GLU A 752 -13.36 7.04 44.08
CA GLU A 752 -12.04 6.57 43.58
C GLU A 752 -10.99 6.23 44.66
N GLN A 753 -11.37 5.44 45.67
CA GLN A 753 -10.37 4.67 46.45
C GLN A 753 -10.23 3.27 45.84
N TRP A 754 -8.99 2.79 45.67
CA TRP A 754 -8.75 1.38 45.40
C TRP A 754 -8.98 0.58 46.68
N TYR A 755 -9.62 -0.57 46.55
CA TYR A 755 -9.84 -1.51 47.65
C TYR A 755 -8.86 -2.66 47.51
N THR A 756 -7.93 -2.82 48.46
CA THR A 756 -7.19 -4.07 48.64
C THR A 756 -8.20 -5.10 49.17
N LEU A 757 -8.59 -6.06 48.33
CA LEU A 757 -9.72 -6.95 48.62
C LEU A 757 -9.33 -8.16 49.46
N HIS A 758 -8.02 -8.43 49.60
CA HIS A 758 -7.46 -9.58 50.34
C HIS A 758 -8.07 -10.94 49.93
N ILE A 759 -8.48 -11.06 48.66
CA ILE A 759 -9.00 -12.28 48.05
C ILE A 759 -7.87 -13.11 47.42
N ASN A 760 -8.02 -14.44 47.46
CA ASN A 760 -7.12 -15.38 46.79
C ASN A 760 -7.74 -16.00 45.51
N GLN A 761 -8.96 -15.59 45.14
CA GLN A 761 -9.69 -16.03 43.95
C GLN A 761 -10.40 -14.82 43.31
N SER A 762 -10.33 -14.69 41.99
CA SER A 762 -11.02 -13.64 41.22
C SER A 762 -11.22 -14.07 39.76
N MET A 763 -11.90 -13.25 38.97
CA MET A 763 -11.75 -13.30 37.50
C MET A 763 -10.30 -12.97 37.12
N ALA A 764 -9.81 -13.57 36.04
CA ALA A 764 -8.56 -13.19 35.41
C ALA A 764 -8.66 -11.77 34.80
N SER A 765 -7.55 -11.09 34.56
CA SER A 765 -7.54 -9.84 33.76
C SER A 765 -7.94 -10.12 32.30
N PHE A 766 -8.36 -9.09 31.56
CA PHE A 766 -8.64 -9.23 30.13
C PHE A 766 -7.39 -9.64 29.34
N ALA A 767 -6.19 -9.23 29.78
CA ALA A 767 -4.94 -9.62 29.13
C ALA A 767 -4.61 -11.11 29.34
N GLN A 768 -4.84 -11.64 30.56
CA GLN A 768 -4.71 -13.07 30.86
C GLN A 768 -5.73 -13.92 30.07
N GLU A 769 -6.99 -13.48 30.04
CA GLU A 769 -8.07 -14.15 29.30
C GLU A 769 -7.78 -14.22 27.79
N ARG A 770 -7.18 -13.16 27.22
CA ARG A 770 -6.73 -13.17 25.81
C ARG A 770 -5.70 -14.25 25.53
N ILE A 771 -4.66 -14.34 26.37
CA ILE A 771 -3.58 -15.32 26.21
C ILE A 771 -4.14 -16.74 26.34
N PHE A 772 -4.91 -17.01 27.39
CA PHE A 772 -5.49 -18.34 27.63
C PHE A 772 -6.39 -18.80 26.47
N LEU A 773 -7.25 -17.93 25.93
CA LEU A 773 -8.14 -18.30 24.82
C LEU A 773 -7.38 -18.52 23.50
N ASP A 774 -6.44 -17.64 23.16
CA ASP A 774 -5.59 -17.79 21.96
C ASP A 774 -4.71 -19.05 22.04
N GLU A 775 -4.22 -19.38 23.23
CA GLU A 775 -3.48 -20.60 23.51
C GLU A 775 -4.35 -21.86 23.40
N GLN A 776 -5.56 -21.89 23.99
CA GLN A 776 -6.48 -23.04 23.88
C GLN A 776 -6.90 -23.30 22.42
N ILE A 777 -7.14 -22.25 21.63
CA ILE A 777 -7.46 -22.37 20.19
C ILE A 777 -6.27 -23.02 19.44
N ARG A 778 -5.03 -22.66 19.78
CA ARG A 778 -3.81 -23.13 19.11
C ARG A 778 -3.27 -24.46 19.63
N PHE A 779 -3.59 -24.85 20.87
CA PHE A 779 -3.10 -26.11 21.50
C PHE A 779 -3.54 -27.36 20.72
N SER A 780 -4.66 -27.28 20.01
CA SER A 780 -5.13 -28.27 19.03
C SER A 780 -4.09 -28.63 17.94
N TYR A 781 -3.07 -27.78 17.77
CA TYR A 781 -2.04 -27.88 16.72
C TYR A 781 -0.59 -27.98 17.28
N LYS A 782 -0.40 -28.19 18.60
CA LYS A 782 0.90 -28.39 19.27
C LYS A 782 1.92 -27.24 19.20
N HIS A 783 1.51 -26.00 18.93
CA HIS A 783 2.43 -24.84 18.95
C HIS A 783 2.25 -24.01 20.23
N ILE A 784 3.35 -23.70 20.92
CA ILE A 784 3.35 -22.95 22.18
C ILE A 784 4.03 -21.59 21.96
N PHE A 785 3.28 -20.50 22.14
CA PHE A 785 3.66 -19.14 21.73
C PHE A 785 3.91 -18.17 22.89
N TYR A 786 3.62 -18.59 24.11
CA TYR A 786 3.63 -17.74 25.29
C TYR A 786 4.66 -18.19 26.34
N ASN A 787 5.47 -19.21 26.04
CA ASN A 787 6.69 -19.54 26.76
C ASN A 787 7.80 -18.56 26.36
N ASN A 788 8.50 -17.98 27.33
CA ASN A 788 9.67 -17.13 27.11
C ASN A 788 10.76 -17.47 28.14
N PHE A 789 11.94 -16.89 27.98
CA PHE A 789 13.07 -17.09 28.90
C PHE A 789 13.97 -15.86 28.98
N VAL A 790 14.86 -15.85 29.97
CA VAL A 790 16.09 -15.04 30.04
C VAL A 790 17.25 -15.98 30.40
N ALA A 791 18.42 -15.80 29.78
CA ALA A 791 19.59 -16.64 29.96
C ALA A 791 20.80 -15.80 30.40
N LEU A 792 21.39 -16.09 31.56
CA LEU A 792 22.41 -15.28 32.23
C LEU A 792 23.69 -16.08 32.48
N ARG A 793 24.79 -15.71 31.83
CA ARG A 793 26.11 -16.36 31.93
C ARG A 793 26.98 -15.74 33.01
N VAL A 794 27.56 -16.53 33.89
CA VAL A 794 28.57 -16.07 34.87
C VAL A 794 29.84 -15.67 34.12
N THR A 795 30.19 -14.39 34.14
CA THR A 795 31.42 -13.89 33.49
C THR A 795 32.54 -13.63 34.48
N GLU A 796 32.23 -13.29 35.73
CA GLU A 796 33.18 -13.19 36.85
C GLU A 796 32.52 -13.66 38.16
N GLY A 797 33.32 -14.12 39.12
CA GLY A 797 32.84 -14.71 40.36
C GLY A 797 32.35 -16.16 40.21
N VAL A 798 31.60 -16.64 41.20
CA VAL A 798 31.06 -18.02 41.29
C VAL A 798 29.66 -17.97 41.91
N LEU A 799 28.65 -18.47 41.22
CA LEU A 799 27.25 -18.37 41.61
C LEU A 799 26.80 -19.60 42.42
N SER A 800 26.64 -19.46 43.74
CA SER A 800 26.12 -20.53 44.59
C SER A 800 24.67 -20.88 44.24
N ILE A 801 24.43 -22.14 43.86
CA ILE A 801 23.13 -22.69 43.42
C ILE A 801 22.10 -22.60 44.57
N LYS A 802 22.54 -22.92 45.79
CA LYS A 802 21.72 -22.82 47.00
C LYS A 802 21.18 -21.40 47.23
N ARG A 803 21.99 -20.36 46.97
CA ARG A 803 21.55 -18.96 47.07
C ARG A 803 20.58 -18.57 45.95
N VAL A 804 20.76 -19.08 44.72
CA VAL A 804 19.79 -18.86 43.62
C VAL A 804 18.42 -19.40 44.02
N LEU A 805 18.36 -20.64 44.52
CA LEU A 805 17.11 -21.27 44.97
C LEU A 805 16.44 -20.48 46.12
N GLN A 806 17.23 -20.00 47.08
CA GLN A 806 16.71 -19.16 48.17
C GLN A 806 16.19 -17.80 47.67
N ALA A 807 16.91 -17.13 46.75
CA ALA A 807 16.48 -15.87 46.15
C ALA A 807 15.18 -16.05 45.34
N LEU A 808 15.09 -17.06 44.49
CA LEU A 808 13.88 -17.35 43.70
C LEU A 808 12.67 -17.69 44.60
N GLN A 809 12.86 -18.41 45.70
CA GLN A 809 11.79 -18.66 46.67
C GLN A 809 11.24 -17.37 47.32
N LEU A 810 12.05 -16.33 47.47
CA LEU A 810 11.64 -15.04 48.00
C LEU A 810 10.92 -14.19 46.95
N VAL A 811 11.40 -14.19 45.71
CA VAL A 811 10.74 -13.56 44.56
C VAL A 811 9.34 -14.18 44.35
N LEU A 812 9.22 -15.51 44.40
CA LEU A 812 7.95 -16.25 44.34
C LEU A 812 7.02 -15.96 45.52
N LYS A 813 7.57 -15.66 46.71
CA LYS A 813 6.77 -15.26 47.88
C LYS A 813 6.28 -13.81 47.75
N LYS A 814 7.10 -12.90 47.21
CA LYS A 814 6.77 -11.49 46.96
C LYS A 814 5.69 -11.35 45.89
N HIS A 815 5.88 -11.98 44.72
CA HIS A 815 5.03 -11.82 43.55
C HIS A 815 4.10 -13.02 43.35
N GLU A 816 2.87 -12.92 43.85
CA GLU A 816 1.87 -14.01 43.81
C GLU A 816 1.47 -14.47 42.41
N ILE A 817 1.62 -13.62 41.39
CA ILE A 817 1.31 -13.93 39.99
C ILE A 817 2.15 -15.11 39.46
N LEU A 818 3.38 -15.28 39.94
CA LEU A 818 4.29 -16.38 39.57
C LEU A 818 3.87 -17.75 40.14
N ARG A 819 2.81 -17.79 40.96
CA ARG A 819 2.23 -18.97 41.62
C ARG A 819 0.69 -18.98 41.57
N THR A 820 0.13 -18.23 40.62
CA THR A 820 -1.30 -18.13 40.35
C THR A 820 -1.69 -19.16 39.29
N SER A 821 -2.76 -19.92 39.51
CA SER A 821 -3.35 -20.80 38.51
C SER A 821 -4.55 -20.14 37.81
N LEU A 822 -4.81 -20.56 36.57
CA LEU A 822 -5.91 -20.12 35.74
C LEU A 822 -6.79 -21.31 35.37
N VAL A 823 -8.06 -21.26 35.75
CA VAL A 823 -9.04 -22.33 35.53
C VAL A 823 -10.30 -21.76 34.92
N PHE A 824 -10.75 -22.33 33.81
CA PHE A 824 -11.99 -21.92 33.15
C PHE A 824 -13.20 -22.49 33.89
N ASN A 825 -14.11 -21.61 34.32
CA ASN A 825 -15.33 -22.00 35.01
C ASN A 825 -16.45 -22.25 34.00
N ASN A 826 -16.73 -23.53 33.71
CA ASN A 826 -17.76 -23.96 32.76
C ASN A 826 -19.19 -23.49 33.09
N ASN A 827 -19.49 -23.16 34.36
CA ASN A 827 -20.85 -22.75 34.75
C ASN A 827 -21.17 -21.33 34.28
N ASP A 828 -20.21 -20.42 34.47
CA ASP A 828 -20.36 -18.99 34.19
C ASP A 828 -19.60 -18.55 32.93
N SER A 829 -18.90 -19.48 32.26
CA SER A 829 -18.06 -19.25 31.07
C SER A 829 -16.99 -18.17 31.23
N THR A 830 -16.40 -18.05 32.43
CA THR A 830 -15.35 -17.07 32.76
C THR A 830 -14.04 -17.73 33.12
N LEU A 831 -12.91 -17.08 32.79
CA LEU A 831 -11.60 -17.48 33.29
C LEU A 831 -11.40 -16.96 34.73
N GLN A 832 -11.17 -17.87 35.66
CA GLN A 832 -10.93 -17.57 37.08
C GLN A 832 -9.44 -17.77 37.41
N GLN A 833 -8.87 -16.86 38.20
CA GLN A 833 -7.51 -16.93 38.72
C GLN A 833 -7.51 -17.27 40.21
N TYR A 834 -6.55 -18.10 40.65
CA TYR A 834 -6.42 -18.58 42.02
C TYR A 834 -4.96 -18.44 42.49
N VAL A 835 -4.73 -17.66 43.54
CA VAL A 835 -3.40 -17.52 44.17
C VAL A 835 -3.15 -18.73 45.06
N THR A 836 -2.06 -19.47 44.83
CA THR A 836 -1.77 -20.72 45.57
C THR A 836 -0.57 -20.59 46.51
N ASP A 837 -0.75 -20.95 47.78
CA ASP A 837 0.33 -21.05 48.79
C ASP A 837 1.14 -22.37 48.70
N ASN A 838 1.08 -23.05 47.55
CA ASN A 838 1.68 -24.36 47.33
C ASN A 838 2.99 -24.23 46.56
N HIS A 839 4.14 -24.40 47.23
CA HIS A 839 5.47 -24.29 46.63
C HIS A 839 5.77 -25.28 45.48
N LYS A 840 4.85 -26.20 45.16
CA LYS A 840 4.91 -27.11 44.00
C LYS A 840 4.68 -26.44 42.63
N THR A 841 4.34 -25.16 42.60
CA THR A 841 4.19 -24.38 41.34
C THR A 841 5.51 -24.07 40.66
N PHE A 842 6.62 -24.01 41.39
CA PHE A 842 7.95 -23.77 40.84
C PHE A 842 8.65 -25.08 40.48
N THR A 843 9.17 -25.16 39.25
CA THR A 843 10.01 -26.27 38.81
C THR A 843 11.47 -25.83 38.72
N PHE A 844 12.34 -26.47 39.50
CA PHE A 844 13.79 -26.44 39.27
C PHE A 844 14.17 -27.70 38.51
N ARG A 845 14.90 -27.55 37.41
CA ARG A 845 15.44 -28.65 36.60
C ARG A 845 16.90 -28.90 36.97
N ASP A 846 17.29 -30.17 36.98
CA ASP A 846 18.66 -30.59 37.28
C ASP A 846 19.69 -29.89 36.38
N GLN A 847 20.87 -29.64 36.94
CA GLN A 847 21.99 -29.03 36.24
C GLN A 847 22.42 -29.92 35.06
N GLN A 848 22.48 -29.34 33.87
CA GLN A 848 23.02 -30.01 32.67
C GLN A 848 24.39 -29.43 32.30
N ASN A 849 25.17 -30.21 31.56
CA ASN A 849 26.43 -29.76 30.97
C ASN A 849 26.24 -29.48 29.48
N PHE A 850 27.06 -28.59 28.92
CA PHE A 850 27.11 -28.31 27.48
C PHE A 850 28.56 -28.15 27.00
N GLU A 851 28.83 -28.49 25.75
CA GLU A 851 30.14 -28.40 25.11
C GLU A 851 30.29 -27.09 24.32
N SER A 852 29.22 -26.63 23.67
CA SER A 852 29.20 -25.41 22.84
C SER A 852 27.96 -24.55 23.09
N ASP A 853 28.07 -23.25 22.82
CA ASP A 853 26.92 -22.34 22.95
C ASP A 853 25.77 -22.72 21.99
N ASN A 854 26.09 -23.26 20.81
CA ASN A 854 25.11 -23.84 19.88
C ASN A 854 24.29 -24.99 20.52
N GLU A 855 24.95 -25.90 21.25
CA GLU A 855 24.26 -26.97 21.98
C GLU A 855 23.34 -26.40 23.07
N LEU A 856 23.82 -25.41 23.83
CA LEU A 856 23.06 -24.73 24.86
C LEU A 856 21.81 -24.03 24.29
N GLN A 857 21.98 -23.28 23.19
CA GLN A 857 20.91 -22.59 22.46
C GLN A 857 19.84 -23.60 22.01
N ASN A 858 20.25 -24.74 21.45
CA ASN A 858 19.37 -25.85 21.07
C ASN A 858 18.61 -26.49 22.25
N ILE A 859 19.25 -26.70 23.41
CA ILE A 859 18.59 -27.28 24.59
C ILE A 859 17.56 -26.31 25.19
N ILE A 860 17.87 -25.01 25.19
CA ILE A 860 16.96 -23.96 25.65
C ILE A 860 15.76 -23.86 24.71
N TYR A 861 15.97 -23.79 23.39
CA TYR A 861 14.86 -23.75 22.42
C TYR A 861 13.94 -24.98 22.53
N ARG A 862 14.52 -26.20 22.54
CA ARG A 862 13.77 -27.45 22.75
C ARG A 862 13.02 -27.50 24.09
N THR A 863 13.46 -26.75 25.10
CA THR A 863 12.74 -26.58 26.35
C THR A 863 11.57 -25.60 26.20
N VAL A 864 11.78 -24.45 25.55
CA VAL A 864 10.75 -23.41 25.36
C VAL A 864 9.57 -23.94 24.53
N ILE A 865 9.84 -24.73 23.48
CA ILE A 865 8.80 -25.32 22.63
C ILE A 865 8.17 -26.60 23.21
N ASN A 866 8.47 -26.97 24.45
CA ASN A 866 7.88 -28.14 25.10
C ASN A 866 6.52 -27.79 25.76
N PRO A 867 5.40 -28.43 25.38
CA PRO A 867 4.09 -28.15 25.97
C PRO A 867 4.03 -28.47 27.47
N ASP A 868 4.83 -29.41 27.96
CA ASP A 868 4.83 -29.83 29.36
C ASP A 868 5.69 -28.91 30.28
N LEU A 869 6.32 -27.86 29.74
CA LEU A 869 7.10 -26.88 30.50
C LEU A 869 6.24 -26.11 31.52
N PHE A 870 5.02 -25.75 31.14
CA PHE A 870 4.07 -24.99 31.96
C PHE A 870 2.68 -25.63 31.96
N ASP A 871 1.90 -25.29 32.98
CA ASP A 871 0.54 -25.78 33.17
C ASP A 871 -0.20 -24.76 34.01
N LEU A 872 -1.00 -23.95 33.30
CA LEU A 872 -1.72 -22.82 33.87
C LEU A 872 -2.76 -23.30 34.89
N SER A 873 -3.34 -24.49 34.73
CA SER A 873 -4.33 -25.05 35.64
C SER A 873 -3.72 -25.43 37.00
N SER A 874 -2.45 -25.85 37.01
CA SER A 874 -1.67 -26.13 38.22
C SER A 874 -0.98 -24.91 38.82
N GLY A 875 -0.92 -23.78 38.10
CA GLY A 875 -0.14 -22.59 38.49
C GLY A 875 1.36 -22.70 38.21
N ARG A 876 1.79 -23.70 37.41
CA ARG A 876 3.17 -23.81 36.91
C ARG A 876 3.38 -22.81 35.77
N VAL A 877 3.74 -21.58 36.12
CA VAL A 877 4.02 -20.47 35.17
C VAL A 877 5.45 -19.95 35.22
N PHE A 878 6.30 -20.49 36.11
CA PHE A 878 7.70 -20.11 36.28
C PHE A 878 8.58 -21.33 36.56
N SER A 879 9.75 -21.38 35.91
CA SER A 879 10.66 -22.54 35.93
C SER A 879 12.12 -22.08 35.79
N CYS A 880 13.06 -22.86 36.32
CA CYS A 880 14.49 -22.53 36.34
C CYS A 880 15.34 -23.74 35.94
N GLN A 881 16.39 -23.51 35.16
CA GLN A 881 17.40 -24.51 34.81
C GLN A 881 18.80 -23.90 34.88
N MET A 882 19.81 -24.75 35.09
CA MET A 882 21.21 -24.35 35.18
C MET A 882 22.06 -25.19 34.24
N PHE A 883 23.06 -24.55 33.65
CA PHE A 883 23.95 -25.14 32.66
C PHE A 883 25.40 -24.84 33.02
N GLN A 884 26.29 -25.82 32.88
CA GLN A 884 27.73 -25.64 33.11
C GLN A 884 28.52 -26.06 31.88
N GLN A 885 29.40 -25.20 31.37
CA GLN A 885 30.24 -25.55 30.23
C GLN A 885 31.24 -26.64 30.63
N GLN A 886 31.37 -27.69 29.82
CA GLN A 886 32.38 -28.73 30.02
C GLN A 886 33.78 -28.16 29.84
N LYS A 887 34.66 -28.40 30.82
CA LYS A 887 36.11 -28.16 30.68
C LYS A 887 36.76 -29.37 30.03
N THR A 888 37.78 -29.15 29.20
CA THR A 888 38.58 -30.22 28.55
C THR A 888 39.51 -30.98 29.51
N THR A 889 39.35 -30.81 30.82
CA THR A 889 40.14 -31.44 31.89
C THR A 889 39.21 -32.19 32.85
N HIS A 890 39.58 -33.42 33.24
CA HIS A 890 38.78 -34.31 34.10
C HIS A 890 38.73 -33.89 35.58
N GLU A 891 38.40 -32.63 35.85
CA GLU A 891 38.09 -32.15 37.20
C GLU A 891 36.60 -32.34 37.47
N THR A 892 36.25 -32.92 38.62
CA THR A 892 34.85 -33.16 39.00
C THR A 892 34.17 -31.84 39.35
N ALA A 893 33.21 -31.41 38.54
CA ALA A 893 32.46 -30.17 38.75
C ALA A 893 31.80 -30.12 40.15
N HIS A 894 31.94 -28.98 40.82
CA HIS A 894 31.34 -28.77 42.15
C HIS A 894 29.84 -28.52 42.03
N THR A 895 29.02 -29.51 42.39
CA THR A 895 27.55 -29.53 42.25
C THR A 895 26.76 -28.46 43.04
N ASP A 896 27.44 -27.63 43.83
CA ASP A 896 26.84 -26.57 44.66
C ASP A 896 26.97 -25.17 44.04
N PHE A 897 27.72 -25.03 42.94
CA PHE A 897 28.15 -23.76 42.36
C PHE A 897 28.14 -23.77 40.83
N LEU A 898 27.73 -22.64 40.23
CA LEU A 898 27.96 -22.32 38.83
C LEU A 898 29.27 -21.52 38.71
N GLU A 899 30.20 -22.02 37.91
CA GLU A 899 31.49 -21.37 37.64
C GLU A 899 31.39 -20.42 36.43
N LYS A 900 32.48 -19.69 36.14
CA LYS A 900 32.61 -18.88 34.92
C LYS A 900 32.24 -19.69 33.66
N SER A 901 31.54 -19.04 32.73
CA SER A 901 30.87 -19.60 31.55
C SER A 901 29.66 -20.51 31.82
N GLY A 902 29.30 -20.82 33.07
CA GLY A 902 28.01 -21.43 33.39
C GLY A 902 26.84 -20.46 33.18
N VAL A 903 25.65 -20.98 32.85
CA VAL A 903 24.47 -20.19 32.46
C VAL A 903 23.25 -20.57 33.31
N LEU A 904 22.60 -19.56 33.89
CA LEU A 904 21.32 -19.64 34.59
C LEU A 904 20.20 -19.27 33.60
N VAL A 905 19.19 -20.12 33.44
CA VAL A 905 18.04 -19.86 32.56
C VAL A 905 16.74 -19.83 33.36
N LEU A 906 16.06 -18.68 33.30
CA LEU A 906 14.76 -18.44 33.92
C LEU A 906 13.69 -18.51 32.83
N TYR A 907 12.80 -19.49 32.88
CA TYR A 907 11.66 -19.63 31.96
C TYR A 907 10.39 -19.11 32.61
N PHE A 908 9.55 -18.41 31.85
CA PHE A 908 8.28 -17.87 32.32
C PHE A 908 7.18 -17.90 31.25
N HIS A 909 5.93 -18.04 31.71
CA HIS A 909 4.76 -17.89 30.86
C HIS A 909 4.32 -16.43 30.77
N HIS A 910 4.04 -15.95 29.55
CA HIS A 910 3.69 -14.55 29.26
C HIS A 910 2.41 -14.09 29.97
N VAL A 911 1.55 -15.03 30.39
CA VAL A 911 0.33 -14.77 31.17
C VAL A 911 0.62 -14.23 32.59
N ALA A 912 1.85 -14.38 33.07
CA ALA A 912 2.30 -13.93 34.38
C ALA A 912 3.41 -12.85 34.33
N VAL A 913 4.12 -12.71 33.20
CA VAL A 913 5.28 -11.83 33.03
C VAL A 913 5.23 -11.15 31.66
N ASP A 914 5.20 -9.81 31.65
CA ASP A 914 5.46 -8.99 30.47
C ASP A 914 6.89 -8.40 30.43
N GLY A 915 7.25 -7.69 29.36
CA GLY A 915 8.62 -7.14 29.19
C GLY A 915 9.08 -6.24 30.34
N THR A 916 8.21 -5.37 30.87
CA THR A 916 8.51 -4.56 32.06
C THR A 916 8.72 -5.43 33.30
N SER A 917 7.93 -6.50 33.43
CA SER A 917 8.05 -7.46 34.53
C SER A 917 9.36 -8.24 34.53
N ILE A 918 10.04 -8.41 33.39
CA ILE A 918 11.36 -9.05 33.33
C ILE A 918 12.40 -8.24 34.10
N ALA A 919 12.46 -6.92 33.88
CA ALA A 919 13.39 -6.05 34.60
C ALA A 919 13.13 -6.05 36.12
N ILE A 920 11.85 -6.06 36.53
CA ILE A 920 11.43 -6.16 37.94
C ILE A 920 11.84 -7.51 38.53
N LEU A 921 11.60 -8.62 37.81
CA LEU A 921 11.96 -9.98 38.21
C LEU A 921 13.48 -10.13 38.43
N LEU A 922 14.28 -9.62 37.50
CA LEU A 922 15.74 -9.67 37.58
C LEU A 922 16.28 -8.78 38.71
N SER A 923 15.76 -7.55 38.86
CA SER A 923 16.13 -6.65 39.95
C SER A 923 15.83 -7.27 41.33
N ASP A 924 14.61 -7.78 41.54
CA ASP A 924 14.24 -8.45 42.80
C ASP A 924 15.06 -9.72 43.05
N PHE A 925 15.40 -10.49 42.01
CA PHE A 925 16.27 -11.66 42.13
C PHE A 925 17.69 -11.27 42.60
N CYS A 926 18.31 -10.26 41.97
CA CYS A 926 19.64 -9.76 42.33
C CYS A 926 19.66 -9.23 43.77
N ASN A 927 18.63 -8.46 44.16
CA ASN A 927 18.46 -7.91 45.51
C ASN A 927 18.23 -9.00 46.56
N ALA A 928 17.46 -10.04 46.25
CA ALA A 928 17.22 -11.17 47.15
C ALA A 928 18.49 -12.04 47.35
N TYR A 929 19.30 -12.22 46.30
CA TYR A 929 20.53 -13.00 46.35
C TYR A 929 21.64 -12.30 47.16
N SER A 930 21.89 -11.01 46.90
CA SER A 930 23.03 -10.29 47.46
C SER A 930 22.96 -10.12 48.98
N ASN A 931 21.74 -9.98 49.53
CA ASN A 931 21.53 -9.52 50.91
C ASN A 931 21.45 -10.62 51.99
N ASN A 932 21.58 -11.91 51.64
CA ASN A 932 21.51 -13.06 52.58
C ASN A 932 20.35 -13.02 53.61
N MET A 933 19.20 -12.44 53.23
CA MET A 933 17.95 -12.37 54.00
C MET A 933 17.96 -11.55 55.32
N THR A 934 17.71 -10.24 55.18
CA THR A 934 16.68 -9.55 55.99
C THR A 934 16.09 -8.35 55.24
N VAL A 935 15.58 -8.60 54.02
CA VAL A 935 14.81 -7.58 53.28
C VAL A 935 13.48 -7.36 54.01
N SER A 936 13.19 -6.11 54.38
CA SER A 936 11.80 -5.69 54.61
C SER A 936 11.11 -5.80 53.25
N LEU A 937 10.40 -6.91 53.04
CA LEU A 937 9.44 -7.00 51.96
C LEU A 937 8.25 -6.14 52.38
N ASP A 938 8.37 -4.83 52.16
CA ASP A 938 7.27 -3.89 52.35
C ASP A 938 6.06 -4.46 51.63
N GLU A 939 4.98 -4.71 52.38
CA GLU A 939 3.82 -5.42 51.85
C GLU A 939 3.25 -4.62 50.68
N GLN A 940 3.27 -5.21 49.48
CA GLN A 940 2.65 -4.61 48.30
C GLN A 940 1.17 -4.37 48.62
N SER A 941 0.84 -3.10 48.88
CA SER A 941 -0.50 -2.64 49.28
C SER A 941 -1.56 -2.90 48.21
N LEU A 942 -1.09 -3.14 46.98
CA LEU A 942 -1.87 -3.52 45.82
C LEU A 942 -1.22 -4.73 45.14
N LYS A 943 -2.03 -5.74 44.79
CA LYS A 943 -1.59 -6.95 44.08
C LYS A 943 -2.17 -7.05 42.68
N TYR A 944 -1.67 -7.99 41.87
CA TYR A 944 -2.21 -8.25 40.54
C TYR A 944 -3.68 -8.73 40.57
N ILE A 945 -4.09 -9.48 41.61
CA ILE A 945 -5.48 -9.91 41.75
C ILE A 945 -6.43 -8.73 42.04
N ASP A 946 -5.97 -7.72 42.79
CA ASP A 946 -6.73 -6.48 43.04
C ASP A 946 -6.84 -5.65 41.75
N TYR A 947 -5.76 -5.53 40.97
CA TYR A 947 -5.77 -4.93 39.62
C TYR A 947 -6.81 -5.60 38.72
N ALA A 948 -6.83 -6.93 38.67
CA ALA A 948 -7.76 -7.68 37.82
C ALA A 948 -9.23 -7.51 38.24
N VAL A 949 -9.53 -7.34 39.54
CA VAL A 949 -10.88 -6.94 39.96
C VAL A 949 -11.18 -5.52 39.48
N HIS A 950 -10.28 -4.56 39.73
CA HIS A 950 -10.48 -3.15 39.38
C HIS A 950 -10.75 -2.98 37.88
N GLU A 951 -9.96 -3.65 37.04
CA GLU A 951 -10.12 -3.70 35.58
C GLU A 951 -11.50 -4.24 35.14
N ARG A 952 -12.05 -5.24 35.85
CA ARG A 952 -13.35 -5.86 35.55
C ARG A 952 -14.56 -5.06 36.04
N ILE A 953 -14.40 -4.18 37.04
CA ILE A 953 -15.51 -3.36 37.61
C ILE A 953 -15.49 -1.88 37.18
N MET A 954 -14.43 -1.44 36.49
CA MET A 954 -14.29 -0.06 36.01
C MET A 954 -15.35 0.29 34.97
N ASP A 955 -15.96 1.48 35.07
CA ASP A 955 -16.88 1.97 34.04
C ASP A 955 -16.10 2.37 32.78
N MET A 956 -16.23 1.53 31.75
CA MET A 956 -15.58 1.69 30.46
C MET A 956 -16.41 2.49 29.44
N THR A 957 -17.57 3.05 29.82
CA THR A 957 -18.55 3.61 28.86
C THR A 957 -17.98 4.77 28.03
N LEU A 958 -17.20 5.67 28.63
CA LEU A 958 -16.56 6.77 27.91
C LEU A 958 -15.52 6.26 26.89
N SER A 959 -14.64 5.35 27.32
CA SER A 959 -13.62 4.76 26.46
C SER A 959 -14.22 3.90 25.34
N ARG A 960 -15.34 3.24 25.60
CA ARG A 960 -16.14 2.56 24.58
C ARG A 960 -16.66 3.51 23.51
N SER A 961 -17.29 4.62 23.89
CA SER A 961 -17.76 5.64 22.95
C SER A 961 -16.61 6.30 22.17
N PHE A 962 -15.46 6.53 22.82
CA PHE A 962 -14.24 6.97 22.14
C PHE A 962 -13.80 5.96 21.08
N TRP A 963 -13.53 4.70 21.45
CA TRP A 963 -13.04 3.69 20.51
C TRP A 963 -14.03 3.41 19.38
N TYR A 964 -15.34 3.47 19.63
CA TYR A 964 -16.34 3.36 18.58
C TYR A 964 -16.19 4.52 17.57
N SER A 965 -16.29 5.77 18.02
CA SER A 965 -16.18 6.97 17.15
C SER A 965 -14.82 7.09 16.42
N GLN A 966 -13.73 6.61 17.02
CA GLN A 966 -12.39 6.64 16.44
C GLN A 966 -12.14 5.57 15.37
N LEU A 967 -12.99 4.53 15.30
CA LEU A 967 -12.78 3.35 14.47
C LEU A 967 -13.95 3.09 13.48
N GLU A 968 -15.17 3.57 13.75
CA GLU A 968 -16.37 3.33 12.92
C GLU A 968 -16.22 3.75 11.46
N ARG A 969 -15.38 4.75 11.19
CA ARG A 969 -15.07 5.24 9.84
C ARG A 969 -14.04 4.39 9.09
N PHE A 970 -13.27 3.55 9.79
CA PHE A 970 -12.21 2.73 9.21
C PHE A 970 -12.73 1.33 8.87
N ASN A 971 -12.40 0.81 7.68
CA ASN A 971 -12.75 -0.57 7.32
C ASN A 971 -11.78 -1.57 7.97
N LEU A 972 -12.03 -1.92 9.24
CA LEU A 972 -11.17 -2.82 10.03
C LEU A 972 -11.03 -4.25 9.47
N LYS A 973 -11.85 -4.65 8.49
CA LYS A 973 -11.73 -5.93 7.75
C LYS A 973 -10.90 -5.84 6.47
N ARG A 974 -10.43 -4.66 6.07
CA ARG A 974 -9.55 -4.48 4.89
C ARG A 974 -8.14 -4.94 5.22
N ALA A 975 -7.62 -5.90 4.46
CA ALA A 975 -6.20 -6.21 4.47
C ALA A 975 -5.42 -5.15 3.68
N LEU A 976 -4.35 -4.62 4.26
CA LEU A 976 -3.38 -3.80 3.54
C LEU A 976 -2.66 -4.67 2.50
N LYS A 977 -2.52 -4.15 1.27
CA LYS A 977 -1.88 -4.85 0.15
C LYS A 977 -0.35 -4.83 0.25
N LEU A 978 0.20 -5.51 1.25
CA LEU A 978 1.64 -5.75 1.33
C LEU A 978 2.12 -6.57 0.11
N PRO A 979 3.32 -6.30 -0.43
CA PRO A 979 3.88 -7.04 -1.56
C PRO A 979 4.39 -8.42 -1.12
N VAL A 980 3.46 -9.34 -0.90
CA VAL A 980 3.74 -10.74 -0.51
C VAL A 980 4.18 -11.58 -1.72
N ASP A 981 5.19 -12.42 -1.52
CA ASP A 981 5.65 -13.42 -2.50
C ASP A 981 4.70 -14.63 -2.60
N ARG A 982 3.96 -14.91 -1.52
CA ARG A 982 3.09 -16.07 -1.35
C ARG A 982 1.70 -15.62 -0.84
N HIS A 983 0.65 -16.25 -1.36
CA HIS A 983 -0.69 -16.16 -0.75
C HIS A 983 -0.86 -17.31 0.24
N ARG A 984 -1.18 -17.01 1.51
CA ARG A 984 -1.46 -18.03 2.53
C ARG A 984 -2.84 -18.67 2.27
N SER A 985 -2.86 -19.99 2.12
CA SER A 985 -4.07 -20.76 1.77
C SER A 985 -5.12 -20.84 2.89
N SER A 986 -4.71 -20.75 4.16
CA SER A 986 -5.62 -20.69 5.31
C SER A 986 -4.92 -20.13 6.55
N VAL A 987 -5.68 -19.53 7.48
CA VAL A 987 -5.15 -19.01 8.77
C VAL A 987 -4.61 -20.14 9.66
N VAL A 988 -5.12 -21.37 9.48
CA VAL A 988 -4.73 -22.58 10.24
C VAL A 988 -3.30 -23.06 9.88
N GLN A 989 -2.71 -22.54 8.80
CA GLN A 989 -1.38 -22.91 8.30
C GLN A 989 -0.36 -21.77 8.48
N ARG A 990 -0.33 -21.13 9.65
CA ARG A 990 0.81 -20.26 10.03
C ARG A 990 1.98 -21.13 10.48
N SER A 991 3.13 -21.08 9.81
CA SER A 991 4.38 -21.68 10.33
C SER A 991 4.90 -20.89 11.54
N ASN A 992 4.64 -19.58 11.56
CA ASN A 992 5.14 -18.60 12.54
C ASN A 992 6.67 -18.39 12.48
N LEU A 993 7.33 -18.98 11.47
CA LEU A 993 8.66 -18.60 11.03
C LEU A 993 8.55 -17.24 10.30
N ALA A 994 9.51 -16.36 10.56
CA ALA A 994 9.59 -15.04 9.96
C ALA A 994 11.04 -14.70 9.63
N SER A 995 11.27 -14.04 8.50
CA SER A 995 12.56 -13.48 8.16
C SER A 995 12.76 -12.12 8.83
N VAL A 996 14.00 -11.83 9.22
CA VAL A 996 14.46 -10.56 9.80
C VAL A 996 15.19 -9.75 8.73
N ALA A 997 14.98 -8.44 8.73
CA ALA A 997 15.94 -7.46 8.21
C ALA A 997 16.34 -6.50 9.33
N GLN A 998 17.63 -6.52 9.69
CA GLN A 998 18.22 -5.56 10.63
C GLN A 998 18.75 -4.32 9.90
N ILE A 999 18.51 -3.15 10.47
CA ILE A 999 18.79 -1.84 9.85
C ILE A 999 19.42 -0.93 10.90
N SER A 1000 20.74 -0.85 10.92
CA SER A 1000 21.46 0.12 11.76
C SER A 1000 21.38 1.52 11.14
N PHE A 1001 20.86 2.51 11.87
CA PHE A 1001 21.03 3.90 11.46
C PHE A 1001 22.46 4.32 11.84
N ASP A 1002 23.12 5.13 11.01
CA ASP A 1002 24.40 5.72 11.40
C ASP A 1002 24.18 6.87 12.39
N LYS A 1003 25.28 7.38 12.97
CA LYS A 1003 25.20 8.45 13.98
C LYS A 1003 24.69 9.78 13.41
N GLU A 1004 24.87 10.02 12.11
CA GLU A 1004 24.33 11.20 11.43
C GLU A 1004 22.81 11.12 11.34
N LEU A 1005 22.28 10.03 10.76
CA LEU A 1005 20.84 9.77 10.63
C LEU A 1005 20.14 9.70 12.00
N SER A 1006 20.76 9.06 12.99
CA SER A 1006 20.25 9.00 14.36
C SER A 1006 20.17 10.38 15.00
N MET A 1007 21.22 11.20 14.87
CA MET A 1007 21.23 12.56 15.40
C MET A 1007 20.21 13.46 14.70
N MET A 1008 20.03 13.33 13.39
CA MET A 1008 19.01 14.06 12.63
C MET A 1008 17.60 13.71 13.10
N PHE A 1009 17.31 12.41 13.28
CA PHE A 1009 16.04 11.91 13.78
C PHE A 1009 15.70 12.49 15.16
N LEU A 1010 16.62 12.36 16.12
CA LEU A 1010 16.44 12.80 17.50
C LEU A 1010 16.34 14.34 17.60
N THR A 1011 17.12 15.06 16.78
CA THR A 1011 17.07 16.52 16.71
C THR A 1011 15.73 17.00 16.17
N TYR A 1012 15.19 16.37 15.11
CA TYR A 1012 13.86 16.72 14.59
C TYR A 1012 12.76 16.46 15.62
N ALA A 1013 12.80 15.31 16.30
CA ALA A 1013 11.83 14.99 17.35
C ALA A 1013 11.81 16.06 18.47
N SER A 1014 12.99 16.44 18.95
CA SER A 1014 13.17 17.50 19.95
C SER A 1014 12.66 18.87 19.48
N LEU A 1015 13.05 19.30 18.27
CA LEU A 1015 12.66 20.59 17.70
C LEU A 1015 11.14 20.73 17.50
N HIS A 1016 10.47 19.65 17.08
CA HIS A 1016 9.02 19.64 16.81
C HIS A 1016 8.19 19.25 18.05
N GLN A 1017 8.84 19.07 19.21
CA GLN A 1017 8.22 18.70 20.49
C GLN A 1017 7.40 17.40 20.41
N ILE A 1018 7.92 16.41 19.69
CA ILE A 1018 7.31 15.08 19.50
C ILE A 1018 8.21 14.00 20.10
N THR A 1019 7.62 12.87 20.46
CA THR A 1019 8.41 11.73 20.94
C THR A 1019 9.07 10.99 19.77
N PRO A 1020 10.21 10.31 19.98
CA PRO A 1020 10.79 9.42 18.97
C PRO A 1020 9.79 8.39 18.42
N PHE A 1021 8.93 7.81 19.27
CA PHE A 1021 7.83 6.94 18.85
C PHE A 1021 6.84 7.63 17.89
N GLN A 1022 6.40 8.86 18.18
CA GLN A 1022 5.50 9.60 17.29
C GLN A 1022 6.13 9.87 15.92
N LEU A 1023 7.43 10.19 15.89
CA LEU A 1023 8.17 10.35 14.64
C LEU A 1023 8.32 9.03 13.88
N SER A 1024 8.76 7.96 14.56
CA SER A 1024 8.89 6.63 13.97
C SER A 1024 7.57 6.12 13.38
N LEU A 1025 6.47 6.26 14.12
CA LEU A 1025 5.13 5.88 13.70
C LEU A 1025 4.67 6.70 12.48
N THR A 1026 4.95 8.01 12.46
CA THR A 1026 4.68 8.87 11.30
C THR A 1026 5.43 8.40 10.05
N ILE A 1027 6.72 8.11 10.21
CA ILE A 1027 7.57 7.58 9.13
C ILE A 1027 7.09 6.19 8.69
N PHE A 1028 6.61 5.34 9.60
CA PHE A 1028 6.08 4.04 9.26
C PHE A 1028 4.74 4.11 8.51
N TYR A 1029 3.84 5.05 8.82
CA TYR A 1029 2.65 5.30 7.99
C TYR A 1029 3.02 5.73 6.57
N LEU A 1030 4.02 6.59 6.41
CA LEU A 1030 4.52 6.99 5.09
C LEU A 1030 5.19 5.83 4.35
N PHE A 1031 5.88 4.95 5.07
CA PHE A 1031 6.44 3.73 4.50
C PHE A 1031 5.33 2.79 4.00
N LEU A 1032 4.31 2.51 4.82
CA LEU A 1032 3.17 1.69 4.41
C LEU A 1032 2.41 2.33 3.25
N PHE A 1033 2.27 3.66 3.22
CA PHE A 1033 1.68 4.36 2.09
C PHE A 1033 2.51 4.17 0.80
N LYS A 1034 3.84 4.35 0.86
CA LYS A 1034 4.73 4.14 -0.28
C LYS A 1034 4.90 2.67 -0.67
N LEU A 1035 4.65 1.73 0.24
CA LEU A 1035 4.70 0.28 0.02
C LEU A 1035 3.41 -0.27 -0.62
N THR A 1036 2.25 0.28 -0.26
CA THR A 1036 0.92 -0.23 -0.66
C THR A 1036 0.17 0.66 -1.65
N HIS A 1037 0.52 1.94 -1.74
CA HIS A 1037 -0.13 2.99 -2.53
C HIS A 1037 -1.64 3.20 -2.25
N GLU A 1038 -2.16 2.75 -1.10
CA GLU A 1038 -3.56 2.97 -0.72
C GLU A 1038 -3.71 4.31 0.03
N GLU A 1039 -4.38 5.31 -0.56
CA GLU A 1039 -4.42 6.69 -0.02
C GLU A 1039 -5.17 6.86 1.30
N THR A 1040 -6.12 5.99 1.63
CA THR A 1040 -7.05 6.20 2.75
C THR A 1040 -7.10 5.01 3.70
N ASP A 1041 -7.15 5.34 4.98
CA ASP A 1041 -7.48 4.43 6.09
C ASP A 1041 -6.42 3.35 6.37
N LEU A 1042 -5.20 3.78 6.65
CA LEU A 1042 -4.18 2.90 7.23
C LEU A 1042 -4.50 2.64 8.70
N CYS A 1043 -4.59 1.37 9.09
CA CYS A 1043 -4.60 0.99 10.50
C CYS A 1043 -3.60 -0.13 10.77
N ILE A 1044 -2.96 -0.05 11.94
CA ILE A 1044 -1.96 -1.00 12.42
C ILE A 1044 -2.13 -1.21 13.93
N ALA A 1045 -1.57 -2.28 14.47
CA ALA A 1045 -1.48 -2.50 15.90
C ALA A 1045 -0.19 -1.91 16.49
N SER A 1046 -0.22 -1.52 17.76
CA SER A 1046 0.97 -1.22 18.57
C SER A 1046 0.78 -1.68 20.01
N LEU A 1047 1.87 -2.03 20.69
CA LEU A 1047 1.86 -2.57 22.05
C LEU A 1047 2.09 -1.47 23.10
N ASN A 1048 1.22 -1.40 24.10
CA ASN A 1048 1.28 -0.43 25.21
C ASN A 1048 1.38 -1.21 26.54
N ALA A 1049 2.32 -0.82 27.40
CA ALA A 1049 2.53 -1.47 28.70
C ALA A 1049 1.39 -1.23 29.71
N ASN A 1050 0.48 -0.27 29.46
CA ASN A 1050 -0.78 -0.05 30.19
C ASN A 1050 -0.64 0.29 31.71
N ARG A 1051 0.57 0.51 32.21
CA ARG A 1051 0.88 0.85 33.61
C ARG A 1051 0.69 2.35 33.88
N HIS A 1052 -0.54 2.85 33.74
CA HIS A 1052 -0.88 4.28 33.82
C HIS A 1052 -0.89 4.90 35.25
N ARG A 1053 -0.26 4.24 36.22
CA ARG A 1053 -0.28 4.56 37.65
C ARG A 1053 1.00 4.08 38.32
N SER A 1054 1.55 4.84 39.25
CA SER A 1054 2.78 4.49 39.96
C SER A 1054 2.62 3.25 40.85
N GLU A 1055 1.39 2.99 41.32
CA GLU A 1055 1.01 1.75 42.01
C GLU A 1055 1.20 0.48 41.14
N LEU A 1056 1.30 0.61 39.81
CA LEU A 1056 1.47 -0.50 38.85
C LEU A 1056 2.88 -0.59 38.24
N GLU A 1057 3.75 0.39 38.49
CA GLU A 1057 5.11 0.41 37.91
C GLU A 1057 5.96 -0.77 38.39
N ASN A 1058 5.93 -1.07 39.69
CA ASN A 1058 6.78 -2.08 40.34
C ASN A 1058 6.10 -3.45 40.55
N MET A 1059 5.06 -3.76 39.76
CA MET A 1059 4.30 -5.00 39.86
C MET A 1059 4.66 -5.99 38.74
N ILE A 1060 4.98 -7.24 39.08
CA ILE A 1060 5.07 -8.32 38.06
C ILE A 1060 3.65 -8.68 37.61
N GLY A 1061 3.45 -8.85 36.31
CA GLY A 1061 2.17 -9.25 35.74
C GLY A 1061 2.14 -9.17 34.22
N MET A 1062 0.96 -9.40 33.65
CA MET A 1062 0.69 -9.22 32.23
C MET A 1062 -0.25 -8.02 32.05
N PHE A 1063 0.29 -6.84 31.74
CA PHE A 1063 -0.51 -5.62 31.57
C PHE A 1063 -0.70 -5.22 30.10
N VAL A 1064 0.15 -5.74 29.21
CA VAL A 1064 0.31 -5.26 27.83
C VAL A 1064 -0.98 -5.33 27.03
N SER A 1065 -1.47 -4.16 26.61
CA SER A 1065 -2.58 -4.01 25.68
C SER A 1065 -2.07 -3.87 24.24
N THR A 1066 -2.89 -4.27 23.28
CA THR A 1066 -2.63 -4.14 21.84
C THR A 1066 -3.69 -3.21 21.27
N LEU A 1067 -3.26 -2.03 20.81
CA LEU A 1067 -4.17 -0.92 20.49
C LEU A 1067 -4.17 -0.63 18.97
N PRO A 1068 -5.35 -0.38 18.36
CA PRO A 1068 -5.44 0.03 16.96
C PRO A 1068 -5.06 1.50 16.79
N TYR A 1069 -3.92 1.74 16.13
CA TYR A 1069 -3.55 3.06 15.65
C TYR A 1069 -4.01 3.19 14.20
N CYS A 1070 -5.17 3.84 14.00
CA CYS A 1070 -5.71 4.12 12.66
C CYS A 1070 -5.58 5.60 12.30
N VAL A 1071 -4.96 5.90 11.15
CA VAL A 1071 -4.68 7.23 10.62
C VAL A 1071 -5.15 7.33 9.17
N GLN A 1072 -5.78 8.44 8.83
CA GLN A 1072 -6.16 8.74 7.45
C GLN A 1072 -5.07 9.61 6.82
N LEU A 1073 -4.54 9.17 5.68
CA LEU A 1073 -3.63 9.97 4.87
C LEU A 1073 -4.42 10.76 3.81
N ASN A 1074 -3.76 11.78 3.24
CA ASN A 1074 -4.31 12.66 2.22
C ASN A 1074 -3.14 13.28 1.44
N SER A 1075 -3.22 13.24 0.11
CA SER A 1075 -2.16 13.67 -0.82
C SER A 1075 -1.89 15.18 -0.88
N HIS A 1076 -2.49 15.95 0.02
CA HIS A 1076 -2.22 17.37 0.23
C HIS A 1076 -1.56 17.70 1.59
N LEU A 1077 -1.33 16.72 2.47
CA LEU A 1077 -0.69 16.96 3.78
C LEU A 1077 0.83 17.10 3.66
N SER A 1078 1.39 18.14 4.30
CA SER A 1078 2.82 18.28 4.54
C SER A 1078 3.29 17.35 5.67
N PHE A 1079 4.61 17.14 5.77
CA PHE A 1079 5.17 16.24 6.80
C PHE A 1079 4.86 16.74 8.22
N ASP A 1080 4.97 18.05 8.45
CA ASP A 1080 4.64 18.69 9.74
C ASP A 1080 3.15 18.53 10.11
N GLU A 1081 2.24 18.53 9.14
CA GLU A 1081 0.81 18.33 9.39
C GLU A 1081 0.50 16.86 9.72
N LEU A 1082 1.14 15.91 9.02
CA LEU A 1082 1.00 14.50 9.36
C LEU A 1082 1.59 14.19 10.74
N VAL A 1083 2.77 14.74 11.07
CA VAL A 1083 3.40 14.65 12.40
C VAL A 1083 2.47 15.18 13.50
N LYS A 1084 1.81 16.32 13.28
CA LYS A 1084 0.81 16.87 14.22
C LYS A 1084 -0.40 15.93 14.36
N HIS A 1085 -0.93 15.44 13.26
CA HIS A 1085 -2.10 14.55 13.27
C HIS A 1085 -1.81 13.21 13.97
N VAL A 1086 -0.64 12.62 13.73
CA VAL A 1086 -0.18 11.40 14.43
C VAL A 1086 0.02 11.69 15.92
N ARG A 1087 0.63 12.83 16.30
CA ARG A 1087 0.75 13.25 17.71
C ARG A 1087 -0.61 13.37 18.41
N GLU A 1088 -1.57 14.06 17.80
CA GLU A 1088 -2.94 14.21 18.31
C GLU A 1088 -3.63 12.84 18.48
N LYS A 1089 -3.52 11.97 17.48
CA LYS A 1089 -4.06 10.60 17.54
C LYS A 1089 -3.42 9.80 18.68
N CYS A 1090 -2.09 9.82 18.83
CA CYS A 1090 -1.38 9.15 19.91
C CYS A 1090 -1.82 9.64 21.29
N LEU A 1091 -1.93 10.95 21.50
CA LEU A 1091 -2.36 11.52 22.78
C LEU A 1091 -3.79 11.07 23.13
N SER A 1092 -4.72 11.13 22.18
CA SER A 1092 -6.10 10.68 22.42
C SER A 1092 -6.22 9.17 22.69
N ILE A 1093 -5.39 8.34 22.06
CA ILE A 1093 -5.33 6.89 22.33
C ILE A 1093 -4.82 6.60 23.74
N LEU A 1094 -3.88 7.39 24.27
CA LEU A 1094 -3.31 7.19 25.62
C LEU A 1094 -4.27 7.53 26.76
N GLU A 1095 -5.33 8.31 26.52
CA GLU A 1095 -6.39 8.55 27.52
C GLU A 1095 -7.34 7.34 27.66
N HIS A 1096 -7.45 6.51 26.62
CA HIS A 1096 -8.40 5.40 26.51
C HIS A 1096 -7.74 4.01 26.31
N SER A 1097 -6.42 3.92 26.47
CA SER A 1097 -5.59 2.72 26.28
C SER A 1097 -5.87 1.55 27.24
N HIS A 1098 -6.56 1.84 28.34
CA HIS A 1098 -7.03 0.87 29.33
C HIS A 1098 -8.25 0.04 28.85
N TYR A 1099 -8.82 0.37 27.68
CA TYR A 1099 -9.96 -0.36 27.12
C TYR A 1099 -9.49 -1.63 26.38
N PRO A 1100 -9.98 -2.85 26.74
CA PRO A 1100 -9.50 -4.10 26.17
C PRO A 1100 -9.75 -4.24 24.67
N LEU A 1101 -8.76 -4.80 23.94
CA LEU A 1101 -8.90 -5.13 22.52
C LEU A 1101 -10.12 -6.02 22.25
N GLN A 1102 -10.40 -7.00 23.12
CA GLN A 1102 -11.56 -7.88 22.95
C GLN A 1102 -12.90 -7.13 22.97
N HIS A 1103 -13.00 -6.03 23.73
CA HIS A 1103 -14.20 -5.20 23.72
C HIS A 1103 -14.32 -4.39 22.42
N ILE A 1104 -13.20 -3.84 21.91
CA ILE A 1104 -13.15 -3.20 20.58
C ILE A 1104 -13.62 -4.19 19.50
N LEU A 1105 -13.08 -5.42 19.51
CA LEU A 1105 -13.45 -6.46 18.57
C LEU A 1105 -14.93 -6.87 18.69
N ALA A 1106 -15.45 -7.03 19.91
CA ALA A 1106 -16.84 -7.39 20.16
C ALA A 1106 -17.82 -6.30 19.68
N ASP A 1107 -17.53 -5.02 19.91
CA ASP A 1107 -18.38 -3.90 19.49
C ASP A 1107 -18.50 -3.78 17.96
N PHE A 1108 -17.40 -4.04 17.24
CA PHE A 1108 -17.41 -4.11 15.78
C PHE A 1108 -17.81 -5.49 15.21
N ARG A 1109 -18.16 -6.45 16.07
CA ARG A 1109 -18.52 -7.84 15.71
C ARG A 1109 -17.46 -8.52 14.84
N LEU A 1110 -16.21 -8.41 15.27
CA LEU A 1110 -15.02 -8.95 14.62
C LEU A 1110 -14.47 -10.12 15.44
N ASN A 1111 -14.14 -11.23 14.79
CA ASN A 1111 -13.28 -12.24 15.39
C ASN A 1111 -11.82 -11.83 15.19
N GLN A 1112 -10.89 -12.22 16.07
CA GLN A 1112 -9.47 -11.87 15.94
C GLN A 1112 -8.85 -12.36 14.60
N SER A 1113 -9.40 -13.42 14.00
CA SER A 1113 -9.06 -13.94 12.67
C SER A 1113 -9.45 -13.04 11.50
N ASP A 1114 -10.38 -12.10 11.71
CA ASP A 1114 -11.06 -11.34 10.66
C ASP A 1114 -10.52 -9.90 10.55
N VAL A 1115 -9.36 -9.63 11.18
CA VAL A 1115 -8.89 -8.28 11.51
C VAL A 1115 -7.43 -8.09 11.07
N PRO A 1116 -7.19 -7.79 9.79
CA PRO A 1116 -5.84 -7.77 9.21
C PRO A 1116 -4.90 -6.71 9.80
N PHE A 1117 -5.41 -5.67 10.46
CA PHE A 1117 -4.52 -4.67 11.10
C PHE A 1117 -3.73 -5.25 12.28
N LEU A 1118 -4.20 -6.34 12.91
CA LEU A 1118 -3.49 -7.02 13.99
C LEU A 1118 -2.27 -7.79 13.50
N ASP A 1119 -2.20 -8.10 12.19
CA ASP A 1119 -1.08 -8.78 11.58
C ASP A 1119 0.09 -7.85 11.23
N ILE A 1120 -0.10 -6.53 11.37
CA ILE A 1120 0.92 -5.49 11.16
C ILE A 1120 1.12 -4.74 12.48
N VAL A 1121 2.26 -4.97 13.14
CA VAL A 1121 2.58 -4.38 14.46
C VAL A 1121 3.73 -3.39 14.35
N PHE A 1122 3.57 -2.20 14.92
CA PHE A 1122 4.64 -1.22 15.10
C PHE A 1122 4.99 -1.04 16.58
N ASN A 1123 6.29 -1.09 16.91
CA ASN A 1123 6.80 -0.87 18.27
C ASN A 1123 7.98 0.12 18.26
N PHE A 1124 8.12 0.87 19.35
CA PHE A 1124 9.34 1.61 19.66
C PHE A 1124 9.86 1.13 21.01
N LEU A 1125 11.15 0.85 21.09
CA LEU A 1125 11.86 0.36 22.26
C LEU A 1125 12.87 1.45 22.68
N PRO A 1126 12.55 2.31 23.67
CA PRO A 1126 13.63 2.95 24.42
C PRO A 1126 14.47 1.82 25.05
N ASP A 1127 15.78 2.04 25.22
CA ASP A 1127 16.73 1.02 25.66
C ASP A 1127 16.14 -0.10 26.52
N SER A 1128 16.30 -1.32 26.03
CA SER A 1128 16.53 -2.45 26.93
C SER A 1128 17.57 -2.00 27.94
N ILE A 1129 17.21 -1.94 29.23
CA ILE A 1129 18.08 -1.42 30.30
C ILE A 1129 19.43 -2.11 30.14
N ASN A 1130 20.43 -1.37 29.67
CA ASN A 1130 21.60 -1.98 29.02
C ASN A 1130 22.65 -2.47 30.03
N THR A 1131 22.14 -2.99 31.15
CA THR A 1131 22.77 -4.06 31.92
C THR A 1131 22.69 -5.36 31.13
N ASP A 1132 23.29 -5.39 29.94
CA ASP A 1132 23.87 -6.61 29.34
C ASP A 1132 24.70 -7.36 30.39
N ARG A 1133 25.20 -6.64 31.40
CA ARG A 1133 25.95 -7.11 32.57
C ARG A 1133 25.29 -6.71 33.90
N TYR A 1134 24.88 -7.69 34.70
CA TYR A 1134 24.29 -7.56 36.04
C TYR A 1134 25.31 -7.89 37.14
N SER A 1135 25.39 -7.09 38.21
CA SER A 1135 26.20 -7.37 39.41
C SER A 1135 25.36 -7.96 40.54
N ILE A 1136 25.78 -9.10 41.10
CA ILE A 1136 25.13 -9.77 42.25
C ILE A 1136 26.16 -10.06 43.33
N GLY A 1137 26.50 -9.04 44.12
CA GLY A 1137 27.62 -9.09 45.07
C GLY A 1137 28.95 -9.22 44.31
N ASP A 1138 29.74 -10.24 44.64
CA ASP A 1138 31.04 -10.52 43.99
C ASP A 1138 30.93 -11.30 42.66
N VAL A 1139 29.70 -11.48 42.13
CA VAL A 1139 29.42 -12.22 40.89
C VAL A 1139 28.91 -11.27 39.81
N TRP A 1140 29.44 -11.40 38.60
CA TRP A 1140 28.91 -10.73 37.41
C TRP A 1140 28.24 -11.76 36.48
N LEU A 1141 27.02 -11.44 36.07
CA LEU A 1141 26.28 -12.18 35.05
C LEU A 1141 26.16 -11.31 33.79
N GLU A 1142 26.26 -11.90 32.61
CA GLU A 1142 25.94 -11.23 31.33
C GLU A 1142 24.82 -11.99 30.59
N GLU A 1143 23.92 -11.27 29.91
CA GLU A 1143 22.83 -11.91 29.16
C GLU A 1143 23.36 -12.65 27.91
N VAL A 1144 22.80 -13.81 27.61
CA VAL A 1144 23.26 -14.67 26.51
C VAL A 1144 22.41 -14.43 25.27
N PRO A 1145 22.96 -13.84 24.19
CA PRO A 1145 22.29 -13.84 22.90
C PRO A 1145 22.11 -15.29 22.42
N ILE A 1146 20.86 -15.68 22.19
CA ILE A 1146 20.50 -17.01 21.69
C ILE A 1146 20.12 -16.91 20.23
N GLU A 1147 20.89 -17.62 19.40
CA GLU A 1147 20.71 -17.78 17.97
C GLU A 1147 20.75 -19.31 17.73
N GLU A 1148 19.72 -19.91 17.13
CA GLU A 1148 19.85 -21.29 16.65
C GLU A 1148 20.85 -21.36 15.48
N SER A 1149 21.40 -22.56 15.25
CA SER A 1149 22.27 -22.85 14.11
C SER A 1149 21.54 -23.65 13.03
N ASN A 1150 22.04 -23.54 11.80
CA ASN A 1150 21.46 -24.14 10.60
C ASN A 1150 21.58 -25.69 10.51
N GLU A 1151 21.81 -26.40 11.62
CA GLU A 1151 22.08 -27.86 11.64
C GLU A 1151 20.85 -28.76 11.93
N ILE A 1152 19.63 -28.21 12.01
CA ILE A 1152 18.39 -28.97 12.25
C ILE A 1152 17.36 -28.76 11.13
N ALA A 1153 17.77 -29.04 9.89
CA ALA A 1153 16.92 -29.09 8.69
C ALA A 1153 16.63 -30.54 8.25
#